data_AF-A0AAN0JCR1-F1
#
_entry.id   AF-A0AAN0JCR1-F1
#
_cell.length_a   1.000
_cell.length_b   1.000
_cell.length_c   1.000
_cell.angle_alpha   90.00
_cell.angle_beta   90.00
_cell.angle_gamma   90.00
#
_symmetry.space_group_name_H-M   'P 1'
#
loop_
_entity.id
_entity.type
_entity.pdbx_description
1 polymer ?
#
loop_
_entity_poly.entity_id
_entity_poly.type
_entity_poly.pdbx_seq_one_letter_code
_entity_poly.pdbx_strand_id
1 'polypeptide(L)'
;MQFNGRNLIYERETTLTGGGVRIIQIHNAFVIITMCKFVNNSATFVGGSLYMNFSDAFQNAITIYACNFTSSIAGISGGAIGITVYLSGSLPPSSNYSISFRSCNIINNVAQFGGGVAIQIPRIGVRYQRFNIENSIRFHKCTFMSNIGKVTSAVDINGQNQRVEDSLHTLIVFQTNTQFKNNIAGFNLQVPQHRPYKGKLFSATVYAIDAQVSFESQVTFINNTGTPVYLKNSHSRLGFKSNVSFIGNTGDRGGAILLDEYSVIELDSSSLLQFINNSALIGGAIFVDTINIIQYEGICFFQKVSNYRAFYIRFKNNIAESGIGHDIFVTTLQPCVQLHHSNATALFTGSKIGIFNFSSSVSQAISTAPATLLLNKTELNIFPYPGLPYAMNVTQIDEFNKSVTNLQLFPLSSTWLQKSTIKINSAHSIGHSYILTFNGQVGQSNILLLQGADYSATLYINVTLYQCPPGYIFQNDTCLCSHSTSLYYNGILHCLEDKRAVIAKGFWAGYLKDKFTTATCPSVLCNYTNDKKYEEHVLPLNCSLLNDHVCASHRNGVLCGSCVTGYTTYLHSPSYHCGESAHCKYGPLFYILSEIIPVTIIFLVILLFNINLTSGALYSFIFYSQIVSNHYTQYQPYSDALKYFFSTLKVVYGIFDLSILEVNEFSFCLFKNATVMDLMLIKYLTTLYALLLIFVTILVLRANSLYFCIKLCHKCGRRNIRGSIVNALTAFLVLFYFRCLVITLYVLVPSYVIGEGGNKQKTVPLYNGDLSYMSNDHLNYVIPAMICLAFIIIPPPIILLSEPFIVRINGALNIKRNAVTYNLHRLRMKLKPFLDSFQGCFKDNYRCFAGLFLLYHILIVLTPMYFSEGTFWNITIKGTLLFLILLLHCLCSPFQQNIFNHLNSFLLINLLLINMLQLALVSTYDGSVLVAGIIQLALMSLPLIYLLCYTTGWLCKNYCVQRRRYEIDHHADGDEFPARMIPGLLESYNTFN
;
A
#
# COMPACT_ATOMS: atom_id res chain seq x y z
N MET A 1 87.67 -37.01 -33.15
CA MET A 1 86.40 -36.95 -33.91
C MET A 1 85.61 -35.77 -33.38
N GLN A 2 85.46 -34.72 -34.19
CA GLN A 2 84.55 -33.61 -33.90
C GLN A 2 83.11 -34.09 -34.13
N PHE A 3 82.27 -34.01 -33.11
CA PHE A 3 80.83 -33.90 -33.30
C PHE A 3 80.35 -32.66 -32.55
N ASN A 4 79.72 -31.78 -33.32
CA ASN A 4 79.26 -30.45 -32.97
C ASN A 4 78.29 -30.45 -31.78
N GLY A 5 78.50 -29.50 -30.89
CA GLY A 5 77.52 -29.11 -29.90
C GLY A 5 76.28 -28.48 -30.53
N ARG A 6 75.13 -28.83 -29.95
CA ARG A 6 73.96 -27.97 -29.65
C ARG A 6 72.84 -28.91 -29.20
N ASN A 7 72.80 -29.15 -27.90
CA ASN A 7 71.57 -29.26 -27.12
C ASN A 7 71.97 -28.99 -25.67
N LEU A 8 72.15 -27.70 -25.40
CA LEU A 8 72.22 -27.15 -24.06
C LEU A 8 70.97 -27.60 -23.31
N ILE A 9 71.19 -28.49 -22.36
CA ILE A 9 70.29 -28.78 -21.25
C ILE A 9 70.01 -27.43 -20.58
N TYR A 10 68.83 -26.87 -20.80
CA TYR A 10 68.31 -25.77 -19.97
C TYR A 10 67.88 -26.38 -18.62
N GLU A 11 68.86 -26.71 -17.78
CA GLU A 11 68.63 -26.67 -16.34
C GLU A 11 68.39 -25.21 -15.98
N ARG A 12 67.12 -24.81 -15.85
CA ARG A 12 66.83 -23.73 -14.90
C ARG A 12 67.33 -24.25 -13.56
N GLU A 13 68.31 -23.57 -12.97
CA GLU A 13 68.66 -23.72 -11.57
C GLU A 13 67.37 -23.71 -10.75
N THR A 14 66.91 -24.90 -10.34
CA THR A 14 65.75 -25.01 -9.47
C THR A 14 66.22 -24.66 -8.07
N THR A 15 65.92 -23.43 -7.64
CA THR A 15 66.16 -22.87 -6.30
C THR A 15 65.35 -23.56 -5.18
N LEU A 16 64.73 -24.70 -5.49
CA LEU A 16 63.89 -25.48 -4.57
C LEU A 16 64.78 -26.40 -3.72
N THR A 17 65.04 -26.00 -2.48
CA THR A 17 65.75 -26.82 -1.49
C THR A 17 64.75 -27.61 -0.64
N GLY A 18 65.00 -28.91 -0.45
CA GLY A 18 64.35 -29.69 0.61
C GLY A 18 65.08 -29.45 1.93
N GLY A 19 64.34 -29.38 3.05
CA GLY A 19 64.91 -28.92 4.32
C GLY A 19 65.83 -29.92 5.02
N GLY A 20 65.65 -31.23 4.76
CA GLY A 20 66.54 -32.29 5.26
C GLY A 20 67.33 -32.95 4.14
N VAL A 21 66.64 -33.60 3.19
CA VAL A 21 67.25 -34.32 2.06
C VAL A 21 66.60 -33.88 0.75
N ARG A 22 67.44 -33.63 -0.26
CA ARG A 22 67.02 -33.36 -1.64
C ARG A 22 67.57 -34.46 -2.55
N ILE A 23 66.69 -35.10 -3.31
CA ILE A 23 67.02 -36.09 -4.33
C ILE A 23 66.69 -35.47 -5.69
N ILE A 24 67.71 -35.28 -6.51
CA ILE A 24 67.56 -34.90 -7.92
C ILE A 24 68.05 -36.08 -8.75
N GLN A 25 67.20 -36.61 -9.60
CA GLN A 25 67.52 -37.79 -10.38
C GLN A 25 67.43 -37.51 -11.88
N ILE A 26 68.55 -37.77 -12.57
CA ILE A 26 68.74 -37.51 -14.02
C ILE A 26 69.04 -38.78 -14.83
N HIS A 27 69.02 -39.97 -14.21
CA HIS A 27 69.21 -41.30 -14.82
C HIS A 27 68.47 -42.40 -14.02
N ASN A 28 68.34 -43.62 -14.54
CA ASN A 28 67.76 -44.76 -13.83
C ASN A 28 68.49 -45.01 -12.50
N ALA A 29 67.75 -45.09 -11.39
CA ALA A 29 68.31 -45.38 -10.08
C ALA A 29 67.28 -46.06 -9.16
N PHE A 30 67.82 -46.87 -8.25
CA PHE A 30 67.08 -47.49 -7.15
C PHE A 30 67.47 -46.77 -5.86
N VAL A 31 66.53 -46.09 -5.22
CA VAL A 31 66.79 -45.35 -3.98
C VAL A 31 66.01 -45.99 -2.84
N ILE A 32 66.70 -46.32 -1.75
CA ILE A 32 66.08 -46.88 -0.55
C ILE A 32 66.43 -46.00 0.64
N ILE A 33 65.40 -45.48 1.32
CA ILE A 33 65.54 -44.75 2.58
C ILE A 33 64.81 -45.56 3.65
N THR A 34 65.54 -46.07 4.64
CA THR A 34 64.97 -46.95 5.67
C THR A 34 65.27 -46.46 7.06
N MET A 35 64.28 -46.49 7.95
CA MET A 35 64.45 -46.26 9.39
C MET A 35 65.00 -44.87 9.75
N CYS A 36 64.77 -43.86 8.91
CA CYS A 36 65.22 -42.49 9.15
C CYS A 36 64.21 -41.67 9.97
N LYS A 37 64.71 -40.69 10.73
CA LYS A 37 63.89 -39.68 11.43
C LYS A 37 64.23 -38.29 10.93
N PHE A 38 63.24 -37.59 10.40
CA PHE A 38 63.31 -36.21 9.97
C PHE A 38 62.47 -35.36 10.93
N VAL A 39 63.14 -34.57 11.77
CA VAL A 39 62.51 -33.82 12.87
C VAL A 39 62.83 -32.34 12.72
N ASN A 40 61.83 -31.47 12.82
CA ASN A 40 61.99 -30.00 12.81
C ASN A 40 62.76 -29.45 11.59
N ASN A 41 62.64 -30.10 10.44
CA ASN A 41 63.27 -29.60 9.20
C ASN A 41 62.41 -28.50 8.58
N SER A 42 63.04 -27.56 7.88
CA SER A 42 62.33 -26.48 7.20
C SER A 42 62.85 -26.22 5.80
N ALA A 43 61.93 -25.98 4.87
CA ALA A 43 62.22 -25.60 3.49
C ALA A 43 61.48 -24.30 3.13
N THR A 44 62.12 -23.45 2.34
CA THR A 44 61.51 -22.19 1.87
C THR A 44 60.32 -22.43 0.96
N PHE A 45 60.34 -23.50 0.15
CA PHE A 45 59.33 -23.73 -0.87
C PHE A 45 58.68 -25.11 -0.78
N VAL A 46 59.46 -26.19 -0.92
CA VAL A 46 58.90 -27.54 -1.13
C VAL A 46 59.65 -28.60 -0.32
N GLY A 47 58.93 -29.54 0.29
CA GLY A 47 59.54 -30.72 0.91
C GLY A 47 60.33 -30.38 2.17
N GLY A 48 59.64 -30.00 3.25
CA GLY A 48 60.27 -29.53 4.49
C GLY A 48 61.26 -30.53 5.09
N SER A 49 61.04 -31.83 4.94
CA SER A 49 62.01 -32.88 5.25
C SER A 49 62.68 -33.46 4.00
N LEU A 50 61.88 -33.90 3.02
CA LEU A 50 62.35 -34.65 1.86
C LEU A 50 61.78 -34.00 0.59
N TYR A 51 62.66 -33.65 -0.34
CA TYR A 51 62.26 -33.21 -1.67
C TYR A 51 62.82 -34.15 -2.74
N MET A 52 61.96 -34.68 -3.59
CA MET A 52 62.33 -35.56 -4.71
C MET A 52 61.93 -34.91 -6.02
N ASN A 53 62.89 -34.81 -6.94
CA ASN A 53 62.68 -34.27 -8.28
C ASN A 53 63.28 -35.22 -9.33
N PHE A 54 62.46 -35.75 -10.23
CA PHE A 54 62.91 -36.71 -11.23
C PHE A 54 62.07 -36.65 -12.53
N SER A 55 62.68 -37.14 -13.60
CA SER A 55 62.11 -37.25 -14.94
C SER A 55 61.30 -38.55 -15.10
N ASP A 56 60.22 -38.49 -15.88
CA ASP A 56 59.41 -39.65 -16.28
C ASP A 56 60.05 -40.56 -17.36
N ALA A 57 61.15 -40.11 -17.99
CA ALA A 57 61.90 -40.88 -18.99
C ALA A 57 62.86 -41.94 -18.40
N PHE A 58 62.91 -42.08 -17.06
CA PHE A 58 63.79 -43.04 -16.39
C PHE A 58 63.00 -44.02 -15.52
N GLN A 59 63.47 -45.27 -15.47
CA GLN A 59 62.93 -46.27 -14.55
C GLN A 59 63.41 -45.97 -13.13
N ASN A 60 62.49 -45.46 -12.31
CA ASN A 60 62.81 -44.99 -10.96
C ASN A 60 62.04 -45.81 -9.93
N ALA A 61 62.76 -46.56 -9.10
CA ALA A 61 62.16 -47.29 -7.99
C ALA A 61 62.66 -46.73 -6.67
N ILE A 62 61.79 -45.99 -5.97
CA ILE A 62 62.12 -45.34 -4.70
C ILE A 62 61.31 -46.01 -3.59
N THR A 63 61.99 -46.55 -2.58
CA THR A 63 61.35 -47.17 -1.42
C THR A 63 61.72 -46.43 -0.15
N ILE A 64 60.71 -45.93 0.57
CA ILE A 64 60.84 -45.25 1.85
C ILE A 64 60.15 -46.11 2.90
N TYR A 65 60.93 -46.71 3.78
CA TYR A 65 60.45 -47.73 4.71
C TYR A 65 60.69 -47.33 6.17
N ALA A 66 59.68 -47.45 7.01
CA ALA A 66 59.76 -47.22 8.45
C ALA A 66 60.35 -45.85 8.85
N CYS A 67 60.06 -44.80 8.09
CA CYS A 67 60.58 -43.45 8.33
C CYS A 67 59.58 -42.57 9.09
N ASN A 68 60.09 -41.67 9.93
CA ASN A 68 59.29 -40.68 10.65
C ASN A 68 59.60 -39.27 10.14
N PHE A 69 58.57 -38.52 9.77
CA PHE A 69 58.62 -37.12 9.35
C PHE A 69 57.77 -36.30 10.32
N THR A 70 58.41 -35.60 11.23
CA THR A 70 57.74 -34.93 12.35
C THR A 70 58.06 -33.45 12.41
N SER A 71 57.03 -32.62 12.60
CA SER A 71 57.18 -31.18 12.88
C SER A 71 57.97 -30.42 11.81
N SER A 72 57.89 -30.83 10.55
CA SER A 72 58.58 -30.15 9.44
C SER A 72 57.71 -29.11 8.76
N ILE A 73 58.35 -28.10 8.18
CA ILE A 73 57.66 -26.92 7.63
C ILE A 73 58.14 -26.67 6.20
N ALA A 74 57.21 -26.47 5.26
CA ALA A 74 57.52 -25.98 3.92
C ALA A 74 56.69 -24.72 3.62
N GLY A 75 57.31 -23.72 2.98
CA GLY A 75 56.62 -22.45 2.71
C GLY A 75 55.45 -22.55 1.72
N ILE A 76 55.51 -23.47 0.74
CA ILE A 76 54.47 -23.65 -0.28
C ILE A 76 53.86 -25.05 -0.22
N SER A 77 54.62 -26.11 -0.47
CA SER A 77 54.05 -27.46 -0.62
C SER A 77 54.84 -28.59 0.03
N GLY A 78 54.14 -29.61 0.53
CA GLY A 78 54.76 -30.81 1.07
C GLY A 78 55.54 -30.53 2.36
N GLY A 79 54.83 -30.24 3.45
CA GLY A 79 55.45 -29.82 4.72
C GLY A 79 56.45 -30.85 5.27
N ALA A 80 56.20 -32.15 5.04
CA ALA A 80 57.23 -33.17 5.15
C ALA A 80 57.87 -33.50 3.81
N ILE A 81 57.06 -33.95 2.84
CA ILE A 81 57.57 -34.57 1.61
C ILE A 81 57.03 -33.83 0.39
N GLY A 82 57.93 -33.40 -0.49
CA GLY A 82 57.59 -32.87 -1.81
C GLY A 82 58.09 -33.80 -2.90
N ILE A 83 57.22 -34.11 -3.86
CA ILE A 83 57.54 -34.95 -5.02
C ILE A 83 57.19 -34.16 -6.27
N THR A 84 58.17 -33.96 -7.14
CA THR A 84 57.97 -33.33 -8.45
C THR A 84 58.41 -34.29 -9.53
N VAL A 85 57.48 -34.63 -10.42
CA VAL A 85 57.74 -35.43 -11.61
C VAL A 85 57.57 -34.54 -12.83
N TYR A 86 58.63 -34.40 -13.65
CA TYR A 86 58.59 -33.60 -14.87
C TYR A 86 58.69 -34.48 -16.13
N LEU A 87 58.08 -34.00 -17.22
CA LEU A 87 58.10 -34.66 -18.53
C LEU A 87 59.44 -34.41 -19.22
N SER A 88 60.14 -35.47 -19.67
CA SER A 88 61.37 -35.33 -20.45
C SER A 88 61.13 -35.60 -21.95
N GLY A 89 61.06 -34.52 -22.73
CA GLY A 89 61.00 -34.57 -24.19
C GLY A 89 59.58 -34.72 -24.80
N SER A 90 59.53 -34.84 -26.12
CA SER A 90 58.30 -34.93 -26.94
C SER A 90 57.92 -36.37 -27.34
N LEU A 91 58.75 -37.35 -26.99
CA LEU A 91 58.51 -38.78 -27.23
C LEU A 91 57.74 -39.41 -26.06
N PRO A 92 56.97 -40.49 -26.30
CA PRO A 92 56.21 -41.13 -25.23
C PRO A 92 57.12 -41.70 -24.13
N PRO A 93 56.67 -41.71 -22.87
CA PRO A 93 57.43 -42.28 -21.76
C PRO A 93 57.67 -43.79 -22.01
N SER A 94 58.94 -44.18 -22.11
CA SER A 94 59.36 -45.56 -22.37
C SER A 94 59.65 -46.36 -21.09
N SER A 95 59.41 -45.77 -19.91
CA SER A 95 59.78 -46.31 -18.61
C SER A 95 58.78 -45.96 -17.51
N ASN A 96 58.74 -46.74 -16.43
CA ASN A 96 57.85 -46.53 -15.28
C ASN A 96 58.59 -46.04 -14.04
N TYR A 97 57.92 -45.24 -13.22
CA TYR A 97 58.35 -44.96 -11.85
C TYR A 97 57.41 -45.60 -10.82
N SER A 98 58.01 -46.10 -9.75
CA SER A 98 57.34 -46.70 -8.62
C SER A 98 57.91 -46.14 -7.33
N ILE A 99 57.12 -45.34 -6.62
CA ILE A 99 57.48 -44.83 -5.29
C ILE A 99 56.64 -45.58 -4.25
N SER A 100 57.28 -46.16 -3.24
CA SER A 100 56.61 -46.87 -2.17
C SER A 100 56.99 -46.31 -0.81
N PHE A 101 56.01 -45.73 -0.12
CA PHE A 101 56.07 -45.39 1.30
C PHE A 101 55.47 -46.54 2.11
N ARG A 102 56.24 -47.10 3.03
CA ARG A 102 55.83 -48.26 3.84
C ARG A 102 56.07 -47.99 5.31
N SER A 103 55.04 -48.18 6.12
CA SER A 103 55.11 -48.02 7.59
C SER A 103 55.67 -46.65 8.01
N CYS A 104 55.36 -45.58 7.27
CA CYS A 104 55.88 -44.24 7.52
C CYS A 104 54.91 -43.40 8.37
N ASN A 105 55.45 -42.57 9.25
CA ASN A 105 54.69 -41.63 10.06
C ASN A 105 54.94 -40.19 9.60
N ILE A 106 53.89 -39.49 9.19
CA ILE A 106 53.93 -38.09 8.75
C ILE A 106 53.08 -37.29 9.74
N ILE A 107 53.74 -36.68 10.73
CA ILE A 107 53.09 -36.13 11.93
C ILE A 107 53.41 -34.64 12.10
N ASN A 108 52.40 -33.82 12.35
CA ASN A 108 52.54 -32.43 12.76
C ASN A 108 53.31 -31.54 11.75
N ASN A 109 53.21 -31.83 10.45
CA ASN A 109 53.90 -31.06 9.42
C ASN A 109 53.02 -29.94 8.87
N VAL A 110 53.64 -28.87 8.37
CA VAL A 110 52.96 -27.63 8.00
C VAL A 110 53.35 -27.17 6.61
N ALA A 111 52.37 -26.91 5.74
CA ALA A 111 52.55 -26.26 4.44
C ALA A 111 51.26 -25.58 3.98
N GLN A 112 51.31 -24.81 2.89
CA GLN A 112 50.09 -24.27 2.30
C GLN A 112 49.29 -25.36 1.56
N PHE A 113 50.00 -26.18 0.78
CA PHE A 113 49.46 -27.32 0.04
C PHE A 113 50.13 -28.61 0.51
N GLY A 114 49.35 -29.59 0.96
CA GLY A 114 49.87 -30.88 1.40
C GLY A 114 50.76 -30.74 2.63
N GLY A 115 50.19 -30.32 3.77
CA GLY A 115 50.90 -30.20 5.04
C GLY A 115 51.80 -31.41 5.35
N GLY A 116 51.36 -32.62 5.03
CA GLY A 116 52.21 -33.80 4.98
C GLY A 116 52.99 -33.93 3.66
N VAL A 117 52.30 -34.32 2.59
CA VAL A 117 52.90 -34.68 1.30
C VAL A 117 52.30 -33.82 0.19
N ALA A 118 53.12 -33.33 -0.73
CA ALA A 118 52.68 -32.75 -1.98
C ALA A 118 53.31 -33.47 -3.17
N ILE A 119 52.51 -33.75 -4.19
CA ILE A 119 52.88 -34.50 -5.38
C ILE A 119 52.47 -33.70 -6.59
N GLN A 120 53.46 -33.31 -7.40
CA GLN A 120 53.25 -32.68 -8.69
C GLN A 120 53.54 -33.71 -9.79
N ILE A 121 52.53 -34.00 -10.62
CA ILE A 121 52.59 -34.97 -11.71
C ILE A 121 52.60 -34.26 -13.09
N PRO A 122 53.22 -34.85 -14.13
CA PRO A 122 53.38 -34.19 -15.42
C PRO A 122 52.08 -34.06 -16.22
N ARG A 123 52.04 -33.09 -17.13
CA ARG A 123 50.96 -32.91 -18.11
C ARG A 123 51.18 -33.82 -19.32
N ILE A 124 50.26 -34.73 -19.58
CA ILE A 124 50.27 -35.54 -20.80
C ILE A 124 49.12 -35.07 -21.70
N GLY A 125 49.45 -34.73 -22.95
CA GLY A 125 48.46 -34.36 -23.95
C GLY A 125 47.83 -35.60 -24.60
N VAL A 126 46.54 -35.49 -24.93
CA VAL A 126 45.57 -36.47 -25.47
C VAL A 126 46.04 -37.30 -26.69
N ARG A 127 47.24 -37.07 -27.25
CA ARG A 127 47.66 -37.71 -28.51
C ARG A 127 48.19 -39.14 -28.38
N TYR A 128 48.38 -39.66 -27.18
CA TYR A 128 48.96 -40.98 -26.99
C TYR A 128 47.97 -41.94 -26.32
N GLN A 129 47.10 -42.53 -27.13
CA GLN A 129 46.23 -43.63 -26.72
C GLN A 129 47.07 -44.91 -26.58
N ARG A 130 46.88 -45.60 -25.45
CA ARG A 130 47.44 -46.91 -25.06
C ARG A 130 48.88 -46.89 -24.54
N PHE A 131 49.03 -46.66 -23.24
CA PHE A 131 50.16 -47.19 -22.48
C PHE A 131 49.69 -48.12 -21.37
N ASN A 132 50.14 -49.37 -21.44
CA ASN A 132 49.96 -50.42 -20.43
C ASN A 132 50.98 -50.26 -19.26
N ILE A 133 51.45 -49.04 -19.02
CA ILE A 133 52.59 -48.73 -18.14
C ILE A 133 52.10 -47.79 -17.03
N GLU A 134 51.71 -48.36 -15.88
CA GLU A 134 51.21 -47.60 -14.73
C GLU A 134 52.38 -47.03 -13.90
N ASN A 135 52.52 -45.70 -13.88
CA ASN A 135 53.32 -45.04 -12.85
C ASN A 135 52.56 -45.10 -11.53
N SER A 136 53.21 -45.47 -10.42
CA SER A 136 52.52 -45.60 -9.15
C SER A 136 53.26 -44.98 -7.96
N ILE A 137 52.49 -44.32 -7.10
CA ILE A 137 52.93 -43.86 -5.78
C ILE A 137 52.04 -44.53 -4.75
N ARG A 138 52.64 -45.35 -3.89
CA ARG A 138 51.92 -46.23 -2.96
C ARG A 138 52.25 -45.90 -1.51
N PHE A 139 51.23 -45.69 -0.69
CA PHE A 139 51.31 -45.56 0.75
C PHE A 139 50.74 -46.81 1.41
N HIS A 140 51.58 -47.55 2.12
CA HIS A 140 51.23 -48.81 2.78
C HIS A 140 51.49 -48.72 4.28
N LYS A 141 50.48 -48.92 5.11
CA LYS A 141 50.56 -48.78 6.59
C LYS A 141 51.11 -47.42 7.03
N CYS A 142 50.78 -46.35 6.32
CA CYS A 142 51.25 -45.01 6.65
C CYS A 142 50.27 -44.26 7.56
N THR A 143 50.78 -43.41 8.45
CA THR A 143 49.97 -42.58 9.34
C THR A 143 50.21 -41.10 9.06
N PHE A 144 49.16 -40.38 8.69
CA PHE A 144 49.12 -38.93 8.53
C PHE A 144 48.36 -38.32 9.69
N MET A 145 49.06 -37.68 10.62
CA MET A 145 48.45 -37.21 11.86
C MET A 145 48.78 -35.75 12.16
N SER A 146 47.76 -34.96 12.49
CA SER A 146 47.93 -33.58 12.94
C SER A 146 48.70 -32.67 11.96
N ASN A 147 48.70 -32.99 10.67
CA ASN A 147 49.31 -32.12 9.66
C ASN A 147 48.39 -30.92 9.38
N ILE A 148 48.99 -29.77 9.10
CA ILE A 148 48.27 -28.49 8.96
C ILE A 148 48.50 -27.93 7.56
N GLY A 149 47.40 -27.60 6.90
CA GLY A 149 47.32 -27.04 5.56
C GLY A 149 46.61 -25.69 5.56
N LYS A 150 47.07 -24.74 4.74
CA LYS A 150 46.22 -23.58 4.41
C LYS A 150 45.06 -23.98 3.51
N VAL A 151 45.33 -24.82 2.51
CA VAL A 151 44.35 -25.35 1.55
C VAL A 151 44.20 -26.86 1.74
N THR A 152 45.32 -27.58 1.83
CA THR A 152 45.32 -29.04 1.92
C THR A 152 46.26 -29.56 3.01
N SER A 153 45.78 -30.46 3.88
CA SER A 153 46.48 -30.76 5.15
C SER A 153 47.35 -32.01 5.12
N ALA A 154 46.93 -33.12 4.50
CA ALA A 154 47.69 -34.36 4.50
C ALA A 154 48.38 -34.64 3.17
N VAL A 155 47.63 -34.70 2.07
CA VAL A 155 48.16 -35.03 0.74
C VAL A 155 47.57 -34.09 -0.30
N ASP A 156 48.43 -33.46 -1.08
CA ASP A 156 48.06 -32.64 -2.24
C ASP A 156 48.62 -33.27 -3.51
N ILE A 157 47.74 -33.64 -4.44
CA ILE A 157 48.11 -34.19 -5.74
C ILE A 157 47.67 -33.20 -6.81
N ASN A 158 48.64 -32.59 -7.47
CA ASN A 158 48.39 -31.57 -8.47
C ASN A 158 48.87 -32.05 -9.84
N GLY A 159 47.91 -32.41 -10.69
CA GLY A 159 48.12 -32.59 -12.12
C GLY A 159 48.02 -31.27 -12.87
N GLN A 160 48.96 -31.03 -13.79
CA GLN A 160 48.82 -29.90 -14.73
C GLN A 160 47.75 -30.24 -15.78
N ASN A 161 46.51 -29.75 -15.57
CA ASN A 161 45.36 -29.72 -16.50
C ASN A 161 45.45 -30.72 -17.68
N GLN A 162 45.12 -31.98 -17.41
CA GLN A 162 44.88 -33.03 -18.42
C GLN A 162 43.39 -33.01 -18.78
N ARG A 163 43.07 -32.47 -19.96
CA ARG A 163 41.72 -32.61 -20.51
C ARG A 163 41.68 -33.90 -21.32
N VAL A 164 40.78 -34.81 -20.97
CA VAL A 164 40.17 -35.89 -21.80
C VAL A 164 40.53 -37.36 -21.46
N GLU A 165 39.46 -38.02 -21.03
CA GLU A 165 38.89 -39.39 -21.13
C GLU A 165 39.61 -40.74 -20.99
N ASP A 166 40.87 -41.02 -21.35
CA ASP A 166 41.19 -42.47 -21.50
C ASP A 166 42.49 -43.03 -20.90
N SER A 167 43.28 -42.25 -20.17
CA SER A 167 44.31 -42.84 -19.29
C SER A 167 44.97 -41.81 -18.37
N LEU A 168 44.50 -41.71 -17.13
CA LEU A 168 45.26 -41.04 -16.08
C LEU A 168 46.54 -41.85 -15.83
N HIS A 169 47.69 -41.29 -16.20
CA HIS A 169 48.96 -42.03 -16.27
C HIS A 169 49.56 -42.37 -14.89
N THR A 170 49.13 -41.67 -13.83
CA THR A 170 49.68 -41.87 -12.48
C THR A 170 48.61 -42.36 -11.51
N LEU A 171 48.86 -43.54 -10.93
CA LEU A 171 48.04 -44.17 -9.92
C LEU A 171 48.58 -43.88 -8.50
N ILE A 172 47.79 -43.21 -7.67
CA ILE A 172 48.10 -42.97 -6.26
C ILE A 172 47.33 -43.98 -5.41
N VAL A 173 48.01 -44.86 -4.70
CA VAL A 173 47.39 -45.94 -3.92
C VAL A 173 47.59 -45.73 -2.43
N PHE A 174 46.48 -45.65 -1.68
CA PHE A 174 46.47 -45.75 -0.22
C PHE A 174 45.97 -47.13 0.16
N GLN A 175 46.86 -47.94 0.75
CA GLN A 175 46.57 -49.35 1.02
C GLN A 175 46.95 -49.76 2.44
N THR A 176 46.30 -50.82 2.92
CA THR A 176 46.62 -51.57 4.15
C THR A 176 46.85 -50.68 5.39
N ASN A 177 45.81 -50.46 6.20
CA ASN A 177 45.86 -49.71 7.47
C ASN A 177 46.46 -48.30 7.36
N THR A 178 46.23 -47.61 6.25
CA THR A 178 46.64 -46.21 6.12
C THR A 178 45.63 -45.30 6.84
N GLN A 179 46.10 -44.37 7.67
CA GLN A 179 45.25 -43.57 8.55
C GLN A 179 45.50 -42.07 8.40
N PHE A 180 44.43 -41.29 8.34
CA PHE A 180 44.42 -39.83 8.35
C PHE A 180 43.68 -39.35 9.59
N LYS A 181 44.39 -38.80 10.57
CA LYS A 181 43.84 -38.45 11.89
C LYS A 181 44.12 -37.00 12.26
N ASN A 182 43.09 -36.26 12.67
CA ASN A 182 43.23 -34.91 13.21
C ASN A 182 43.99 -33.93 12.29
N ASN A 183 43.97 -34.12 10.97
CA ASN A 183 44.61 -33.18 10.05
C ASN A 183 43.70 -31.96 9.84
N ILE A 184 44.28 -30.77 9.73
CA ILE A 184 43.55 -29.50 9.75
C ILE A 184 43.87 -28.71 8.48
N ALA A 185 42.88 -28.56 7.59
CA ALA A 185 42.94 -27.65 6.46
C ALA A 185 42.17 -26.34 6.75
N GLY A 186 42.42 -25.28 5.99
CA GLY A 186 41.76 -23.99 6.17
C GLY A 186 42.37 -23.10 7.27
N PHE A 187 43.55 -23.44 7.77
CA PHE A 187 44.20 -22.68 8.85
C PHE A 187 44.98 -21.48 8.29
N ASN A 188 44.81 -20.30 8.89
CA ASN A 188 45.57 -19.10 8.52
C ASN A 188 47.02 -19.20 9.03
N LEU A 189 47.91 -19.71 8.17
CA LEU A 189 49.34 -19.78 8.45
C LEU A 189 49.97 -18.37 8.46
N GLN A 190 50.72 -18.04 9.51
CA GLN A 190 51.58 -16.85 9.61
C GLN A 190 52.88 -17.02 8.81
N VAL A 191 52.78 -17.49 7.56
CA VAL A 191 53.94 -17.69 6.66
C VAL A 191 54.01 -16.49 5.69
N PRO A 192 55.21 -15.96 5.35
CA PRO A 192 55.35 -14.81 4.46
C PRO A 192 54.59 -15.04 3.14
N GLN A 193 53.61 -14.17 2.87
CA GLN A 193 52.78 -14.27 1.68
C GLN A 193 53.59 -13.83 0.45
N HIS A 194 53.82 -14.75 -0.50
CA HIS A 194 54.49 -14.39 -1.75
C HIS A 194 53.56 -14.04 -2.92
N ARG A 195 52.23 -14.03 -2.73
CA ARG A 195 51.21 -13.38 -3.59
C ARG A 195 49.79 -13.64 -3.02
N PRO A 196 48.84 -12.70 -3.15
CA PRO A 196 47.43 -13.00 -2.91
C PRO A 196 46.91 -13.98 -3.99
N TYR A 197 46.27 -15.06 -3.55
CA TYR A 197 45.64 -16.02 -4.47
C TYR A 197 44.42 -15.37 -5.13
N LYS A 198 44.27 -15.57 -6.44
CA LYS A 198 43.04 -15.21 -7.16
C LYS A 198 42.11 -16.42 -7.17
N GLY A 199 40.97 -16.33 -6.49
CA GLY A 199 39.94 -17.37 -6.49
C GLY A 199 39.41 -17.73 -5.10
N LYS A 200 38.33 -18.51 -5.06
CA LYS A 200 37.75 -19.05 -3.82
C LYS A 200 38.61 -20.23 -3.35
N LEU A 201 39.22 -20.11 -2.18
CA LEU A 201 40.00 -21.20 -1.58
C LEU A 201 39.06 -22.30 -1.08
N PHE A 202 39.55 -23.54 -1.09
CA PHE A 202 38.88 -24.72 -0.53
C PHE A 202 39.74 -25.35 0.57
N SER A 203 39.14 -26.23 1.38
CA SER A 203 39.82 -26.92 2.47
C SER A 203 39.66 -28.44 2.32
N ALA A 204 40.77 -29.19 2.20
CA ALA A 204 40.71 -30.64 2.07
C ALA A 204 41.85 -31.38 2.80
N THR A 205 41.64 -32.65 3.16
CA THR A 205 42.72 -33.47 3.74
C THR A 205 43.56 -34.14 2.67
N VAL A 206 42.90 -34.81 1.73
CA VAL A 206 43.47 -35.36 0.51
C VAL A 206 42.80 -34.66 -0.66
N TYR A 207 43.58 -33.93 -1.45
CA TYR A 207 43.13 -33.30 -2.68
C TYR A 207 43.80 -33.95 -3.87
N ALA A 208 43.02 -34.26 -4.91
CA ALA A 208 43.54 -34.74 -6.17
C ALA A 208 42.86 -34.03 -7.34
N ILE A 209 43.69 -33.53 -8.25
CA ILE A 209 43.25 -33.04 -9.55
C ILE A 209 43.99 -33.79 -10.67
N ASP A 210 43.24 -34.20 -11.68
CA ASP A 210 43.71 -34.97 -12.84
C ASP A 210 44.56 -36.21 -12.46
N ALA A 211 44.12 -36.97 -11.45
CA ALA A 211 44.84 -38.15 -10.98
C ALA A 211 43.91 -39.32 -10.68
N GLN A 212 44.43 -40.54 -10.81
CA GLN A 212 43.71 -41.74 -10.36
C GLN A 212 44.12 -42.03 -8.91
N VAL A 213 43.14 -42.09 -8.01
CA VAL A 213 43.35 -42.38 -6.59
C VAL A 213 42.72 -43.72 -6.26
N SER A 214 43.44 -44.62 -5.61
CA SER A 214 42.86 -45.90 -5.17
C SER A 214 42.97 -46.09 -3.67
N PHE A 215 41.87 -46.54 -3.08
CA PHE A 215 41.79 -46.93 -1.67
C PHE A 215 41.63 -48.44 -1.58
N GLU A 216 42.59 -49.10 -0.94
CA GLU A 216 42.65 -50.56 -0.88
C GLU A 216 42.78 -51.11 0.55
N SER A 217 42.17 -52.27 0.78
CA SER A 217 42.19 -52.97 2.07
C SER A 217 41.53 -52.21 3.23
N GLN A 218 42.25 -51.40 4.01
CA GLN A 218 41.69 -50.65 5.14
C GLN A 218 42.27 -49.23 5.16
N VAL A 219 41.41 -48.22 4.99
CA VAL A 219 41.80 -46.80 5.02
C VAL A 219 40.81 -46.02 5.88
N THR A 220 41.31 -45.19 6.79
CA THR A 220 40.44 -44.48 7.74
C THR A 220 40.76 -42.99 7.83
N PHE A 221 39.73 -42.15 7.74
CA PHE A 221 39.78 -40.70 7.95
C PHE A 221 39.00 -40.35 9.22
N ILE A 222 39.70 -39.84 10.23
CA ILE A 222 39.13 -39.60 11.56
C ILE A 222 39.40 -38.17 12.01
N ASN A 223 38.34 -37.44 12.38
CA ASN A 223 38.40 -36.11 12.97
C ASN A 223 39.23 -35.10 12.17
N ASN A 224 39.18 -35.15 10.84
CA ASN A 224 39.86 -34.16 10.01
C ASN A 224 38.97 -32.93 9.76
N THR A 225 39.61 -31.77 9.63
CA THR A 225 38.97 -30.51 9.26
C THR A 225 39.32 -30.16 7.81
N GLY A 226 38.32 -29.75 7.04
CA GLY A 226 38.35 -29.72 5.58
C GLY A 226 37.97 -31.08 5.00
N THR A 227 37.32 -31.08 3.85
CA THR A 227 36.77 -32.28 3.22
C THR A 227 37.84 -33.37 3.10
N PRO A 228 37.67 -34.53 3.77
CA PRO A 228 38.71 -35.55 3.82
C PRO A 228 39.24 -35.99 2.45
N VAL A 229 38.36 -36.17 1.47
CA VAL A 229 38.74 -36.47 0.08
C VAL A 229 38.04 -35.49 -0.86
N TYR A 230 38.82 -34.65 -1.51
CA TYR A 230 38.33 -33.78 -2.59
C TYR A 230 38.98 -34.21 -3.90
N LEU A 231 38.15 -34.69 -4.83
CA LEU A 231 38.51 -35.04 -6.20
C LEU A 231 37.98 -33.99 -7.18
N LYS A 232 38.85 -33.53 -8.08
CA LYS A 232 38.50 -32.65 -9.19
C LYS A 232 39.01 -33.25 -10.49
N ASN A 233 38.13 -33.44 -11.49
CA ASN A 233 38.45 -34.12 -12.74
C ASN A 233 39.28 -35.41 -12.54
N SER A 234 38.92 -36.23 -11.54
CA SER A 234 39.75 -37.36 -11.07
C SER A 234 38.91 -38.62 -10.84
N HIS A 235 39.51 -39.79 -11.07
CA HIS A 235 38.87 -41.09 -10.84
C HIS A 235 39.35 -41.70 -9.53
N SER A 236 38.42 -42.13 -8.68
CA SER A 236 38.75 -42.86 -7.46
C SER A 236 38.29 -44.30 -7.56
N ARG A 237 39.20 -45.26 -7.33
CA ARG A 237 38.89 -46.69 -7.34
C ARG A 237 38.95 -47.29 -5.94
N LEU A 238 37.85 -47.87 -5.49
CA LEU A 238 37.80 -48.68 -4.27
C LEU A 238 38.14 -50.14 -4.60
N GLY A 239 39.32 -50.61 -4.20
CA GLY A 239 39.80 -51.95 -4.57
C GLY A 239 38.98 -53.10 -3.95
N PHE A 240 39.19 -54.33 -4.42
CA PHE A 240 38.48 -55.53 -3.94
C PHE A 240 38.60 -55.74 -2.41
N LYS A 241 37.47 -56.06 -1.74
CA LYS A 241 37.38 -56.28 -0.28
C LYS A 241 37.95 -55.13 0.57
N SER A 242 37.80 -53.89 0.10
CA SER A 242 38.29 -52.73 0.83
C SER A 242 37.26 -52.18 1.80
N ASN A 243 37.72 -51.71 2.96
CA ASN A 243 36.93 -51.05 3.99
C ASN A 243 37.47 -49.63 4.20
N VAL A 244 36.71 -48.64 3.76
CA VAL A 244 37.08 -47.22 3.86
C VAL A 244 36.07 -46.52 4.77
N SER A 245 36.57 -45.87 5.83
CA SER A 245 35.71 -45.24 6.83
C SER A 245 36.06 -43.77 7.05
N PHE A 246 35.05 -42.91 6.99
CA PHE A 246 35.09 -41.50 7.33
C PHE A 246 34.30 -41.27 8.61
N ILE A 247 35.00 -40.89 9.68
CA ILE A 247 34.44 -40.80 11.04
C ILE A 247 34.73 -39.43 11.64
N GLY A 248 33.68 -38.69 12.01
CA GLY A 248 33.83 -37.46 12.80
C GLY A 248 34.50 -36.30 12.05
N ASN A 249 34.50 -36.28 10.72
CA ASN A 249 35.16 -35.24 9.94
C ASN A 249 34.23 -34.04 9.71
N THR A 250 34.82 -32.86 9.53
CA THR A 250 34.09 -31.60 9.27
C THR A 250 34.63 -30.93 8.02
N GLY A 251 33.77 -30.64 7.05
CA GLY A 251 34.12 -29.95 5.80
C GLY A 251 33.21 -28.77 5.50
N ASP A 252 33.61 -27.87 4.60
CA ASP A 252 32.74 -26.75 4.17
C ASP A 252 31.62 -27.26 3.23
N ARG A 253 31.98 -28.17 2.33
CA ARG A 253 31.07 -28.88 1.41
C ARG A 253 31.50 -30.34 1.38
N GLY A 254 30.62 -31.27 1.73
CA GLY A 254 31.01 -32.68 1.86
C GLY A 254 31.83 -32.92 3.12
N GLY A 255 31.23 -33.44 4.18
CA GLY A 255 31.96 -33.73 5.43
C GLY A 255 32.97 -34.87 5.29
N ALA A 256 32.86 -35.68 4.24
CA ALA A 256 33.76 -36.79 3.93
C ALA A 256 34.34 -36.70 2.52
N ILE A 257 33.49 -36.54 1.51
CA ILE A 257 33.89 -36.55 0.09
C ILE A 257 33.30 -35.34 -0.63
N LEU A 258 34.12 -34.69 -1.44
CA LEU A 258 33.70 -33.72 -2.44
C LEU A 258 34.15 -34.19 -3.82
N LEU A 259 33.19 -34.28 -4.74
CA LEU A 259 33.42 -34.59 -6.15
C LEU A 259 33.09 -33.36 -6.98
N ASP A 260 34.06 -32.87 -7.75
CA ASP A 260 33.89 -31.71 -8.63
C ASP A 260 34.17 -32.10 -10.10
N GLU A 261 33.49 -31.42 -11.01
CA GLU A 261 33.56 -31.62 -12.46
C GLU A 261 33.27 -33.08 -12.88
N TYR A 262 34.20 -33.76 -13.56
CA TYR A 262 34.04 -35.12 -14.07
C TYR A 262 34.47 -36.21 -13.07
N SER A 263 34.57 -35.88 -11.79
CA SER A 263 35.10 -36.83 -10.81
C SER A 263 34.12 -37.96 -10.50
N VAL A 264 34.62 -39.20 -10.50
CA VAL A 264 33.83 -40.41 -10.27
C VAL A 264 34.47 -41.33 -9.24
N ILE A 265 33.63 -42.10 -8.56
CA ILE A 265 34.05 -43.20 -7.71
C ILE A 265 33.64 -44.52 -8.34
N GLU A 266 34.65 -45.27 -8.74
CA GLU A 266 34.58 -46.62 -9.27
C GLU A 266 34.67 -47.64 -8.12
N LEU A 267 33.67 -48.51 -8.07
CA LEU A 267 33.49 -49.44 -6.96
C LEU A 267 33.73 -50.88 -7.45
N ASP A 268 34.73 -51.52 -6.87
CA ASP A 268 35.05 -52.94 -7.08
C ASP A 268 34.28 -53.84 -6.07
N SER A 269 34.22 -55.13 -6.35
CA SER A 269 33.33 -56.07 -5.68
C SER A 269 33.67 -56.31 -4.20
N SER A 270 32.62 -56.50 -3.36
CA SER A 270 32.71 -56.84 -1.93
C SER A 270 33.34 -55.79 -1.00
N SER A 271 33.27 -54.50 -1.36
CA SER A 271 33.83 -53.39 -0.55
C SER A 271 32.77 -52.69 0.31
N LEU A 272 33.25 -52.04 1.39
CA LEU A 272 32.44 -51.34 2.39
C LEU A 272 32.92 -49.89 2.54
N LEU A 273 32.01 -48.94 2.33
CA LEU A 273 32.26 -47.51 2.51
C LEU A 273 31.38 -46.97 3.64
N GLN A 274 31.99 -46.37 4.66
CA GLN A 274 31.29 -45.93 5.86
C GLN A 274 31.45 -44.43 6.11
N PHE A 275 30.32 -43.76 6.37
CA PHE A 275 30.24 -42.34 6.72
C PHE A 275 29.52 -42.20 8.05
N ILE A 276 30.27 -41.87 9.12
CA ILE A 276 29.77 -41.85 10.48
C ILE A 276 30.08 -40.50 11.13
N ASN A 277 29.05 -39.80 11.63
CA ASN A 277 29.19 -38.54 12.36
C ASN A 277 29.98 -37.45 11.59
N ASN A 278 29.89 -37.39 10.25
CA ASN A 278 30.53 -36.31 9.49
C ASN A 278 29.60 -35.10 9.40
N SER A 279 30.16 -33.90 9.27
CA SER A 279 29.40 -32.66 9.18
C SER A 279 29.90 -31.72 8.08
N ALA A 280 28.98 -31.01 7.43
CA ALA A 280 29.31 -29.90 6.52
C ALA A 280 28.18 -28.86 6.40
N LEU A 281 28.43 -27.73 5.73
CA LEU A 281 27.38 -26.76 5.45
C LEU A 281 26.28 -27.37 4.56
N ILE A 282 26.69 -28.05 3.49
CA ILE A 282 25.82 -28.78 2.53
C ILE A 282 26.46 -30.14 2.24
N GLY A 283 25.66 -31.21 2.16
CA GLY A 283 26.17 -32.55 1.89
C GLY A 283 26.97 -33.08 3.09
N GLY A 284 26.29 -33.45 4.17
CA GLY A 284 26.95 -33.74 5.45
C GLY A 284 28.00 -34.84 5.40
N ALA A 285 27.86 -35.81 4.48
CA ALA A 285 28.95 -36.72 4.13
C ALA A 285 29.50 -36.47 2.72
N ILE A 286 28.64 -36.45 1.69
CA ILE A 286 29.07 -36.34 0.29
C ILE A 286 28.47 -35.08 -0.34
N PHE A 287 29.30 -34.32 -1.04
CA PHE A 287 28.90 -33.22 -1.91
C PHE A 287 29.39 -33.49 -3.33
N VAL A 288 28.49 -33.38 -4.31
CA VAL A 288 28.81 -33.60 -5.73
C VAL A 288 28.41 -32.36 -6.53
N ASP A 289 29.39 -31.75 -7.20
CA ASP A 289 29.26 -30.57 -8.04
C ASP A 289 29.43 -30.94 -9.52
N THR A 290 28.32 -31.20 -10.22
CA THR A 290 28.32 -31.46 -11.66
C THR A 290 27.99 -30.18 -12.43
N ILE A 291 28.95 -29.60 -13.15
CA ILE A 291 28.83 -28.24 -13.73
C ILE A 291 28.31 -28.24 -15.19
N ASN A 292 28.21 -29.37 -15.91
CA ASN A 292 27.80 -29.35 -17.34
C ASN A 292 26.78 -30.43 -17.70
N ILE A 293 25.54 -30.00 -17.98
CA ILE A 293 24.35 -30.83 -18.23
C ILE A 293 24.15 -31.17 -19.73
N ILE A 294 25.01 -30.72 -20.65
CA ILE A 294 24.66 -30.72 -22.08
C ILE A 294 25.53 -31.63 -22.97
N GLN A 295 26.64 -32.22 -22.51
CA GLN A 295 27.58 -32.84 -23.46
C GLN A 295 28.00 -34.30 -23.24
N TYR A 296 27.69 -34.95 -22.11
CA TYR A 296 28.17 -36.32 -21.87
C TYR A 296 27.05 -37.25 -21.43
N GLU A 297 26.49 -37.96 -22.41
CA GLU A 297 25.72 -39.18 -22.16
C GLU A 297 26.66 -40.20 -21.49
N GLY A 298 26.50 -40.45 -20.18
CA GLY A 298 26.95 -41.72 -19.60
C GLY A 298 27.77 -41.74 -18.30
N ILE A 299 27.95 -40.63 -17.59
CA ILE A 299 28.76 -40.61 -16.35
C ILE A 299 27.89 -40.39 -15.11
N CYS A 300 27.92 -41.35 -14.17
CA CYS A 300 27.36 -41.19 -12.82
C CYS A 300 28.48 -41.10 -11.78
N PHE A 301 28.29 -40.34 -10.69
CA PHE A 301 29.31 -40.12 -9.66
C PHE A 301 29.71 -41.40 -8.90
N PHE A 302 28.85 -42.43 -8.93
CA PHE A 302 29.19 -43.81 -8.55
C PHE A 302 29.04 -44.73 -9.76
N GLN A 303 30.08 -45.53 -10.01
CA GLN A 303 30.11 -46.50 -11.12
C GLN A 303 30.56 -47.88 -10.63
N LYS A 304 30.01 -48.92 -11.25
CA LYS A 304 30.39 -50.31 -11.01
C LYS A 304 31.46 -50.74 -12.00
N VAL A 305 32.57 -51.28 -11.49
CA VAL A 305 33.65 -51.85 -12.33
C VAL A 305 33.33 -53.28 -12.78
N SER A 306 32.52 -54.02 -12.01
CA SER A 306 32.15 -55.41 -12.34
C SER A 306 30.68 -55.72 -12.06
N ASN A 307 30.11 -56.66 -12.84
CA ASN A 307 28.71 -57.11 -12.72
C ASN A 307 28.48 -58.08 -11.55
N TYR A 308 29.53 -58.48 -10.83
CA TYR A 308 29.47 -59.56 -9.85
C TYR A 308 29.59 -59.02 -8.41
N ARG A 309 28.47 -59.10 -7.67
CA ARG A 309 28.27 -58.81 -6.23
C ARG A 309 28.13 -57.34 -5.84
N ALA A 310 27.31 -57.12 -4.81
CA ALA A 310 27.01 -55.80 -4.28
C ALA A 310 28.10 -55.25 -3.36
N PHE A 311 28.34 -53.95 -3.44
CA PHE A 311 29.09 -53.18 -2.45
C PHE A 311 28.12 -52.44 -1.52
N TYR A 312 28.56 -52.17 -0.29
CA TYR A 312 27.74 -51.58 0.75
C TYR A 312 28.23 -50.18 1.11
N ILE A 313 27.33 -49.21 1.05
CA ILE A 313 27.59 -47.84 1.50
C ILE A 313 26.71 -47.57 2.71
N ARG A 314 27.33 -47.28 3.85
CA ARG A 314 26.65 -47.06 5.13
C ARG A 314 26.79 -45.62 5.58
N PHE A 315 25.65 -44.99 5.85
CA PHE A 315 25.57 -43.66 6.44
C PHE A 315 25.00 -43.75 7.86
N LYS A 316 25.56 -43.00 8.79
CA LYS A 316 25.08 -42.92 10.17
C LYS A 316 25.36 -41.54 10.77
N ASN A 317 24.30 -40.85 11.18
CA ASN A 317 24.37 -39.60 11.94
C ASN A 317 25.22 -38.50 11.28
N ASN A 318 25.23 -38.39 9.94
CA ASN A 318 25.87 -37.25 9.28
C ASN A 318 24.95 -36.03 9.32
N ILE A 319 25.53 -34.83 9.34
CA ILE A 319 24.80 -33.57 9.55
C ILE A 319 25.17 -32.55 8.47
N ALA A 320 24.15 -31.93 7.91
CA ALA A 320 24.29 -30.76 7.05
C ALA A 320 23.71 -29.56 7.80
N GLU A 321 24.53 -28.55 8.11
CA GLU A 321 24.11 -27.40 8.92
C GLU A 321 23.00 -26.59 8.24
N SER A 322 23.00 -26.54 6.90
CA SER A 322 21.92 -25.93 6.11
C SER A 322 20.59 -26.69 6.14
N GLY A 323 20.57 -27.93 6.64
CA GLY A 323 19.44 -28.86 6.54
C GLY A 323 19.29 -29.53 5.17
N ILE A 324 20.25 -29.36 4.26
CA ILE A 324 20.18 -29.84 2.87
C ILE A 324 21.19 -30.97 2.66
N GLY A 325 20.67 -32.17 2.38
CA GLY A 325 21.47 -33.37 2.12
C GLY A 325 22.35 -33.77 3.32
N HIS A 326 21.73 -34.26 4.40
CA HIS A 326 22.47 -34.70 5.60
C HIS A 326 23.50 -35.78 5.30
N ASP A 327 23.20 -36.69 4.38
CA ASP A 327 24.14 -37.69 3.91
C ASP A 327 24.75 -37.28 2.56
N ILE A 328 23.91 -37.01 1.56
CA ILE A 328 24.36 -36.73 0.19
C ILE A 328 23.67 -35.47 -0.35
N PHE A 329 24.47 -34.56 -0.90
CA PHE A 329 23.98 -33.49 -1.77
C PHE A 329 24.59 -33.64 -3.16
N VAL A 330 23.76 -33.50 -4.19
CA VAL A 330 24.17 -33.53 -5.61
C VAL A 330 23.54 -32.36 -6.34
N THR A 331 24.29 -31.66 -7.18
CA THR A 331 23.71 -30.54 -7.95
C THR A 331 22.62 -31.01 -8.93
N THR A 332 22.81 -32.15 -9.62
CA THR A 332 21.74 -32.85 -10.36
C THR A 332 21.98 -34.36 -10.47
N LEU A 333 20.91 -35.16 -10.44
CA LEU A 333 20.91 -36.60 -10.68
C LEU A 333 20.58 -36.97 -12.13
N GLN A 334 20.29 -36.01 -13.01
CA GLN A 334 19.93 -36.27 -14.42
C GLN A 334 20.90 -37.22 -15.14
N PRO A 335 22.24 -37.07 -15.04
CA PRO A 335 23.17 -37.97 -15.72
C PRO A 335 23.04 -39.43 -15.26
N CYS A 336 22.87 -39.65 -13.94
CA CYS A 336 22.67 -40.98 -13.37
C CYS A 336 21.30 -41.58 -13.74
N VAL A 337 20.25 -40.74 -13.73
CA VAL A 337 18.87 -41.10 -14.12
C VAL A 337 18.83 -41.57 -15.58
N GLN A 338 19.50 -40.84 -16.48
CA GLN A 338 19.60 -41.16 -17.90
C GLN A 338 20.40 -42.45 -18.12
N LEU A 339 21.61 -42.57 -17.54
CA LEU A 339 22.48 -43.75 -17.69
C LEU A 339 21.80 -45.05 -17.25
N HIS A 340 21.02 -45.01 -16.17
CA HIS A 340 20.40 -46.19 -15.59
C HIS A 340 18.93 -46.38 -15.96
N HIS A 341 18.38 -45.52 -16.83
CA HIS A 341 16.95 -45.48 -17.20
C HIS A 341 16.05 -45.65 -15.96
N SER A 342 16.18 -44.75 -14.98
CA SER A 342 15.58 -44.88 -13.64
C SER A 342 15.22 -43.54 -13.05
N ASN A 343 14.23 -43.46 -12.15
CA ASN A 343 13.95 -42.22 -11.43
C ASN A 343 14.91 -42.00 -10.24
N ALA A 344 15.02 -40.76 -9.74
CA ALA A 344 15.95 -40.36 -8.69
C ALA A 344 15.92 -41.26 -7.44
N THR A 345 14.72 -41.57 -6.91
CA THR A 345 14.57 -42.45 -5.74
C THR A 345 14.99 -43.90 -6.02
N ALA A 346 14.71 -44.41 -7.21
CA ALA A 346 15.01 -45.77 -7.62
C ALA A 346 16.51 -46.03 -7.82
N LEU A 347 17.33 -44.98 -8.03
CA LEU A 347 18.79 -45.11 -8.09
C LEU A 347 19.35 -45.68 -6.78
N PHE A 348 18.85 -45.18 -5.64
CA PHE A 348 19.37 -45.53 -4.32
C PHE A 348 18.70 -46.75 -3.68
N THR A 349 17.52 -47.15 -4.17
CA THR A 349 16.79 -48.34 -3.67
C THR A 349 16.95 -49.56 -4.57
N GLY A 350 17.16 -49.39 -5.88
CA GLY A 350 17.15 -50.45 -6.88
C GLY A 350 18.44 -51.23 -7.06
N SER A 351 19.42 -51.09 -6.15
CA SER A 351 20.77 -51.67 -6.24
C SER A 351 21.59 -51.29 -7.48
N LYS A 352 21.09 -50.39 -8.35
CA LYS A 352 21.70 -50.03 -9.65
C LYS A 352 23.08 -49.39 -9.47
N ILE A 353 23.16 -48.33 -8.66
CA ILE A 353 24.41 -47.61 -8.33
C ILE A 353 25.03 -48.02 -7.00
N GLY A 354 24.51 -49.06 -6.33
CA GLY A 354 25.02 -49.55 -5.03
C GLY A 354 23.95 -50.00 -4.05
N ILE A 355 24.35 -50.64 -2.96
CA ILE A 355 23.46 -50.91 -1.82
C ILE A 355 23.72 -49.85 -0.74
N PHE A 356 22.73 -48.98 -0.54
CA PHE A 356 22.79 -47.88 0.42
C PHE A 356 22.05 -48.25 1.70
N ASN A 357 22.68 -48.00 2.85
CA ASN A 357 22.07 -48.11 4.17
C ASN A 357 22.08 -46.74 4.83
N PHE A 358 20.95 -46.04 4.74
CA PHE A 358 20.71 -44.75 5.36
C PHE A 358 20.07 -44.93 6.74
N SER A 359 20.40 -44.04 7.68
CA SER A 359 19.73 -44.02 9.00
C SER A 359 18.31 -43.42 8.95
N SER A 360 17.98 -42.70 7.88
CA SER A 360 16.69 -42.05 7.63
C SER A 360 16.13 -42.45 6.26
N SER A 361 14.94 -41.96 5.91
CA SER A 361 14.38 -42.15 4.57
C SER A 361 15.25 -41.49 3.49
N VAL A 362 15.26 -42.05 2.28
CA VAL A 362 16.10 -41.57 1.16
C VAL A 362 15.88 -40.07 0.86
N SER A 363 14.63 -39.59 0.92
CA SER A 363 14.27 -38.19 0.68
C SER A 363 14.67 -37.23 1.81
N GLN A 364 15.02 -37.74 2.99
CA GLN A 364 15.58 -36.95 4.09
C GLN A 364 17.11 -37.02 4.12
N ALA A 365 17.69 -38.15 3.71
CA ALA A 365 19.13 -38.36 3.62
C ALA A 365 19.77 -37.60 2.45
N ILE A 366 19.04 -37.49 1.33
CA ILE A 366 19.53 -36.95 0.06
C ILE A 366 18.77 -35.69 -0.30
N SER A 367 19.45 -34.70 -0.87
CA SER A 367 18.81 -33.52 -1.47
C SER A 367 19.55 -33.10 -2.73
N THR A 368 18.84 -32.47 -3.66
CA THR A 368 19.48 -31.89 -4.86
C THR A 368 19.33 -30.38 -4.86
N ALA A 369 20.02 -29.71 -5.80
CA ALA A 369 19.68 -28.34 -6.11
C ALA A 369 18.24 -28.25 -6.68
N PRO A 370 17.61 -27.06 -6.64
CA PRO A 370 16.33 -26.82 -7.30
C PRO A 370 16.38 -27.21 -8.78
N ALA A 371 15.43 -28.04 -9.19
CA ALA A 371 15.26 -28.49 -10.57
C ALA A 371 14.09 -27.79 -11.26
N THR A 372 13.05 -27.44 -10.50
CA THR A 372 11.85 -26.77 -11.03
C THR A 372 11.45 -25.57 -10.18
N LEU A 373 10.91 -24.56 -10.84
CA LEU A 373 10.33 -23.38 -10.20
C LEU A 373 8.82 -23.39 -10.46
N LEU A 374 8.02 -23.27 -9.41
CA LEU A 374 6.57 -23.18 -9.54
C LEU A 374 6.07 -21.82 -9.03
N LEU A 375 5.18 -21.22 -9.82
CA LEU A 375 4.31 -20.12 -9.45
C LEU A 375 2.90 -20.62 -9.19
N ASN A 376 2.16 -19.89 -8.36
CA ASN A 376 0.74 -20.17 -8.19
C ASN A 376 0.01 -19.97 -9.54
N LYS A 377 -0.90 -20.87 -9.92
CA LYS A 377 -1.46 -20.97 -11.30
C LYS A 377 -2.11 -19.68 -11.82
N THR A 378 -2.48 -18.75 -10.95
CA THR A 378 -3.06 -17.44 -11.30
C THR A 378 -2.03 -16.38 -11.72
N GLU A 379 -0.72 -16.66 -11.63
CA GLU A 379 0.36 -15.67 -11.79
C GLU A 379 1.25 -15.89 -13.03
N LEU A 380 0.88 -16.76 -13.97
CA LEU A 380 1.63 -16.93 -15.23
C LEU A 380 1.60 -15.66 -16.10
N ASN A 381 0.55 -14.86 -15.96
CA ASN A 381 0.44 -13.52 -16.52
C ASN A 381 0.35 -12.53 -15.35
N ILE A 382 1.33 -11.65 -15.21
CA ILE A 382 1.35 -10.62 -14.18
C ILE A 382 1.08 -9.23 -14.77
N PHE A 383 0.34 -8.41 -14.01
CA PHE A 383 -0.05 -7.05 -14.39
C PHE A 383 0.51 -6.01 -13.40
N PRO A 384 1.84 -5.84 -13.30
CA PRO A 384 2.43 -4.89 -12.38
C PRO A 384 2.19 -3.44 -12.84
N TYR A 385 2.15 -2.54 -11.86
CA TYR A 385 2.14 -1.10 -12.11
C TYR A 385 3.57 -0.58 -12.33
N PRO A 386 3.83 0.25 -13.36
CA PRO A 386 5.14 0.83 -13.59
C PRO A 386 5.74 1.51 -12.35
N GLY A 387 7.01 1.24 -12.02
CA GLY A 387 7.74 1.88 -10.92
C GLY A 387 7.35 1.44 -9.50
N LEU A 388 6.29 0.65 -9.32
CA LEU A 388 5.85 0.17 -8.01
C LEU A 388 6.37 -1.25 -7.72
N PRO A 389 6.73 -1.58 -6.46
CA PRO A 389 7.24 -2.89 -6.09
C PRO A 389 6.18 -3.98 -6.26
N TYR A 390 6.55 -5.09 -6.90
CA TYR A 390 5.70 -6.26 -7.14
C TYR A 390 6.30 -7.47 -6.45
N ALA A 391 5.58 -8.03 -5.48
CA ALA A 391 5.99 -9.22 -4.74
C ALA A 391 5.52 -10.49 -5.46
N MET A 392 6.45 -11.38 -5.79
CA MET A 392 6.17 -12.69 -6.39
C MET A 392 6.43 -13.82 -5.39
N ASN A 393 5.54 -14.80 -5.37
CA ASN A 393 5.66 -15.98 -4.52
C ASN A 393 6.15 -17.19 -5.33
N VAL A 394 7.48 -17.28 -5.51
CA VAL A 394 8.12 -18.36 -6.27
C VAL A 394 8.53 -19.49 -5.34
N THR A 395 8.10 -20.71 -5.65
CA THR A 395 8.49 -21.93 -4.92
C THR A 395 9.53 -22.71 -5.71
N GLN A 396 10.66 -23.04 -5.07
CA GLN A 396 11.74 -23.83 -5.66
C GLN A 396 11.60 -25.30 -5.23
N ILE A 397 11.71 -26.24 -6.16
CA ILE A 397 11.51 -27.67 -5.91
C ILE A 397 12.68 -28.48 -6.46
N ASP A 398 13.19 -29.42 -5.65
CA ASP A 398 14.28 -30.33 -5.99
C ASP A 398 13.83 -31.57 -6.81
N GLU A 399 14.75 -32.44 -7.23
CA GLU A 399 14.41 -33.64 -8.03
C GLU A 399 13.69 -34.75 -7.24
N PHE A 400 13.54 -34.56 -5.92
CA PHE A 400 12.76 -35.42 -5.02
C PHE A 400 11.39 -34.82 -4.67
N ASN A 401 10.97 -33.74 -5.36
CA ASN A 401 9.74 -32.99 -5.12
C ASN A 401 9.64 -32.34 -3.73
N LYS A 402 10.77 -31.99 -3.11
CA LYS A 402 10.83 -31.28 -1.83
C LYS A 402 11.02 -29.77 -2.08
N SER A 403 10.30 -28.94 -1.31
CA SER A 403 10.47 -27.49 -1.37
C SER A 403 11.81 -27.06 -0.77
N VAL A 404 12.54 -26.24 -1.53
CA VAL A 404 13.81 -25.65 -1.12
C VAL A 404 13.55 -24.25 -0.59
N THR A 405 13.68 -24.07 0.73
CA THR A 405 13.34 -22.81 1.41
C THR A 405 14.55 -21.91 1.65
N ASN A 406 15.79 -22.42 1.49
CA ASN A 406 17.01 -21.67 1.77
C ASN A 406 17.47 -20.88 0.53
N LEU A 407 16.87 -19.69 0.34
CA LEU A 407 17.13 -18.80 -0.80
C LEU A 407 18.55 -18.20 -0.83
N GLN A 408 19.29 -18.22 0.30
CA GLN A 408 20.68 -17.74 0.33
C GLN A 408 21.63 -18.70 -0.40
N LEU A 409 21.32 -20.00 -0.38
CA LEU A 409 22.13 -21.03 -1.06
C LEU A 409 21.75 -21.19 -2.54
N PHE A 410 20.53 -20.80 -2.92
CA PHE A 410 19.99 -20.94 -4.28
C PHE A 410 19.34 -19.62 -4.76
N PRO A 411 20.16 -18.59 -5.07
CA PRO A 411 19.64 -17.32 -5.56
C PRO A 411 19.06 -17.46 -6.97
N LEU A 412 17.96 -16.73 -7.23
CA LEU A 412 17.38 -16.58 -8.55
C LEU A 412 17.88 -15.30 -9.20
N SER A 413 18.07 -15.36 -10.50
CA SER A 413 18.35 -14.22 -11.37
C SER A 413 17.16 -13.98 -12.30
N SER A 414 16.88 -12.71 -12.56
CA SER A 414 15.79 -12.25 -13.41
C SER A 414 16.38 -11.58 -14.66
N THR A 415 16.06 -12.11 -15.84
CA THR A 415 16.52 -11.55 -17.12
C THR A 415 15.35 -11.50 -18.11
N TRP A 416 15.45 -10.62 -19.11
CA TRP A 416 14.48 -10.62 -20.20
C TRP A 416 14.87 -11.63 -21.26
N LEU A 417 13.92 -12.41 -21.76
CA LEU A 417 14.17 -13.37 -22.83
C LEU A 417 14.60 -12.68 -24.13
N GLN A 418 14.05 -11.50 -24.39
CA GLN A 418 14.36 -10.66 -25.55
C GLN A 418 14.74 -9.25 -25.09
N LYS A 419 15.42 -8.49 -25.95
CA LYS A 419 15.82 -7.11 -25.65
C LYS A 419 14.56 -6.27 -25.36
N SER A 420 14.38 -5.90 -24.09
CA SER A 420 13.20 -5.22 -23.59
C SER A 420 13.42 -3.71 -23.48
N THR A 421 12.39 -2.92 -23.75
CA THR A 421 12.30 -1.51 -23.34
C THR A 421 11.94 -1.37 -21.86
N ILE A 422 11.33 -2.40 -21.27
CA ILE A 422 10.98 -2.45 -19.84
C ILE A 422 12.28 -2.70 -19.06
N LYS A 423 12.62 -1.79 -18.14
CA LYS A 423 13.76 -1.94 -17.24
C LYS A 423 13.32 -2.66 -15.97
N ILE A 424 14.14 -3.61 -15.52
CA ILE A 424 13.96 -4.26 -14.22
C ILE A 424 14.97 -3.64 -13.28
N ASN A 425 14.48 -2.99 -12.24
CA ASN A 425 15.32 -2.58 -11.11
C ASN A 425 15.16 -3.67 -10.04
N SER A 426 16.14 -4.56 -9.95
CA SER A 426 16.20 -5.55 -8.89
C SER A 426 16.80 -4.88 -7.65
N ALA A 427 15.98 -4.56 -6.65
CA ALA A 427 16.48 -4.48 -5.29
C ALA A 427 16.77 -5.93 -4.88
N HIS A 428 18.04 -6.29 -4.66
CA HIS A 428 18.43 -7.64 -4.25
C HIS A 428 17.57 -8.10 -3.06
N SER A 429 16.57 -8.96 -3.28
CA SER A 429 15.76 -9.52 -2.20
C SER A 429 16.48 -10.75 -1.68
N ILE A 430 17.48 -10.50 -0.83
CA ILE A 430 17.95 -11.47 0.15
C ILE A 430 16.83 -11.57 1.20
N GLY A 431 15.81 -12.38 0.92
CA GLY A 431 14.64 -12.51 1.80
C GLY A 431 13.50 -13.30 1.18
N HIS A 432 12.56 -13.76 2.02
CA HIS A 432 11.47 -14.71 1.73
C HIS A 432 10.47 -14.29 0.62
N SER A 433 10.62 -13.12 -0.01
CA SER A 433 9.73 -12.60 -1.06
C SER A 433 10.53 -11.96 -2.20
N TYR A 434 10.35 -12.44 -3.43
CA TYR A 434 10.98 -11.86 -4.62
C TYR A 434 10.25 -10.58 -5.02
N ILE A 435 10.82 -9.43 -4.66
CA ILE A 435 10.27 -8.11 -5.00
C ILE A 435 10.99 -7.57 -6.23
N LEU A 436 10.25 -7.36 -7.32
CA LEU A 436 10.75 -6.71 -8.53
C LEU A 436 10.06 -5.37 -8.76
N THR A 437 10.80 -4.43 -9.33
CA THR A 437 10.22 -3.17 -9.85
C THR A 437 10.41 -3.13 -11.36
N PHE A 438 9.32 -2.85 -12.07
CA PHE A 438 9.28 -2.82 -13.52
C PHE A 438 9.04 -1.39 -13.98
N ASN A 439 9.92 -0.83 -14.81
CA ASN A 439 9.80 0.52 -15.33
C ASN A 439 9.62 0.46 -16.85
N GLY A 440 8.58 1.10 -17.38
CA GLY A 440 8.30 1.12 -18.82
C GLY A 440 6.97 1.80 -19.13
N GLN A 441 6.56 1.76 -20.40
CA GLN A 441 5.29 2.33 -20.84
C GLN A 441 4.12 1.39 -20.56
N VAL A 442 2.99 1.96 -20.16
CA VAL A 442 1.73 1.22 -19.94
C VAL A 442 1.33 0.47 -21.21
N GLY A 443 0.90 -0.79 -21.06
CA GLY A 443 0.49 -1.67 -22.16
C GLY A 443 1.63 -2.45 -22.82
N GLN A 444 2.89 -2.15 -22.51
CA GLN A 444 4.01 -2.98 -22.98
C GLN A 444 3.99 -4.36 -22.34
N SER A 445 4.32 -5.38 -23.13
CA SER A 445 4.39 -6.77 -22.70
C SER A 445 5.74 -7.38 -23.04
N ASN A 446 6.27 -8.23 -22.15
CA ASN A 446 7.46 -9.04 -22.44
C ASN A 446 7.53 -10.27 -21.54
N ILE A 447 8.37 -11.25 -21.90
CA ILE A 447 8.56 -12.49 -21.17
C ILE A 447 9.78 -12.37 -20.27
N LEU A 448 9.54 -12.41 -18.97
CA LEU A 448 10.56 -12.48 -17.94
C LEU A 448 11.04 -13.93 -17.78
N LEU A 449 12.35 -14.13 -17.86
CA LEU A 449 13.03 -15.38 -17.53
C LEU A 449 13.56 -15.29 -16.11
N LEU A 450 13.02 -16.13 -15.22
CA LEU A 450 13.62 -16.41 -13.91
C LEU A 450 14.45 -17.69 -14.00
N GLN A 451 15.71 -17.64 -13.59
CA GLN A 451 16.62 -18.79 -13.60
C GLN A 451 17.47 -18.84 -12.33
N GLY A 452 17.82 -20.03 -11.86
CA GLY A 452 18.83 -20.20 -10.81
C GLY A 452 20.20 -19.69 -11.28
N ALA A 453 20.99 -19.05 -10.40
CA ALA A 453 22.30 -18.51 -10.76
C ALA A 453 23.30 -19.59 -11.24
N ASP A 454 23.25 -20.77 -10.61
CA ASP A 454 24.21 -21.86 -10.84
C ASP A 454 23.53 -23.19 -11.26
N TYR A 455 22.21 -23.21 -11.48
CA TYR A 455 21.42 -24.45 -11.62
C TYR A 455 20.32 -24.35 -12.69
N SER A 456 19.88 -25.49 -13.23
CA SER A 456 19.02 -25.59 -14.43
C SER A 456 17.55 -25.22 -14.29
N ALA A 457 17.08 -24.79 -13.11
CA ALA A 457 15.67 -24.44 -12.92
C ALA A 457 15.34 -23.11 -13.61
N THR A 458 14.38 -23.13 -14.54
CA THR A 458 13.95 -21.95 -15.31
C THR A 458 12.42 -21.79 -15.29
N LEU A 459 11.96 -20.55 -15.37
CA LEU A 459 10.53 -20.20 -15.42
C LEU A 459 10.31 -18.97 -16.30
N TYR A 460 9.30 -19.06 -17.16
CA TYR A 460 8.89 -17.99 -18.06
C TYR A 460 7.60 -17.34 -17.55
N ILE A 461 7.59 -16.01 -17.44
CA ILE A 461 6.45 -15.25 -16.92
C ILE A 461 6.11 -14.14 -17.91
N ASN A 462 4.84 -14.04 -18.28
CA ASN A 462 4.37 -12.95 -19.12
C ASN A 462 4.11 -11.72 -18.25
N VAL A 463 4.80 -10.62 -18.53
CA VAL A 463 4.68 -9.36 -17.80
C VAL A 463 4.01 -8.33 -18.70
N THR A 464 2.93 -7.73 -18.24
CA THR A 464 2.18 -6.67 -18.93
C THR A 464 2.01 -5.47 -18.02
N LEU A 465 2.57 -4.31 -18.39
CA LEU A 465 2.47 -3.10 -17.56
C LEU A 465 1.05 -2.53 -17.55
N TYR A 466 0.44 -2.47 -16.37
CA TYR A 466 -0.93 -1.98 -16.20
C TYR A 466 -0.99 -0.46 -15.98
N GLN A 467 -2.15 0.16 -16.20
CA GLN A 467 -2.35 1.59 -16.01
C GLN A 467 -2.18 1.96 -14.53
N CYS A 468 -1.61 3.14 -14.23
CA CYS A 468 -1.41 3.58 -12.86
C CYS A 468 -2.72 3.59 -12.05
N PRO A 469 -2.65 3.22 -10.76
CA PRO A 469 -3.84 3.20 -9.92
C PRO A 469 -4.40 4.63 -9.69
N PRO A 470 -5.68 4.76 -9.31
CA PRO A 470 -6.28 6.06 -9.00
C PRO A 470 -5.45 6.86 -8.00
N GLY A 471 -5.22 8.15 -8.28
CA GLY A 471 -4.37 9.03 -7.46
C GLY A 471 -2.86 8.96 -7.74
N TYR A 472 -2.42 8.12 -8.67
CA TYR A 472 -1.04 8.09 -9.16
C TYR A 472 -0.92 8.75 -10.53
N ILE A 473 0.24 9.36 -10.77
CA ILE A 473 0.57 10.04 -12.03
C ILE A 473 1.67 9.23 -12.71
N PHE A 474 1.47 8.94 -14.00
CA PHE A 474 2.46 8.27 -14.82
C PHE A 474 3.48 9.30 -15.33
N GLN A 475 4.72 9.22 -14.86
CA GLN A 475 5.81 10.10 -15.27
C GLN A 475 7.12 9.31 -15.39
N ASN A 476 7.89 9.58 -16.43
CA ASN A 476 9.22 8.97 -16.65
C ASN A 476 9.21 7.43 -16.52
N ASP A 477 8.27 6.75 -17.17
CA ASP A 477 8.12 5.28 -17.14
C ASP A 477 7.81 4.69 -15.74
N THR A 478 7.30 5.51 -14.81
CA THR A 478 6.95 5.11 -13.44
C THR A 478 5.64 5.74 -12.97
N CYS A 479 4.89 5.05 -12.11
CA CYS A 479 3.73 5.58 -11.41
C CYS A 479 4.18 6.21 -10.09
N LEU A 480 4.03 7.53 -9.97
CA LEU A 480 4.37 8.28 -8.77
C LEU A 480 3.11 8.68 -8.02
N CYS A 481 3.17 8.67 -6.69
CA CYS A 481 2.08 9.18 -5.87
C CYS A 481 1.92 10.68 -6.15
N SER A 482 0.69 11.11 -6.44
CA SER A 482 0.38 12.50 -6.79
C SER A 482 0.79 13.52 -5.73
N HIS A 483 0.90 13.14 -4.46
CA HIS A 483 1.32 14.04 -3.40
C HIS A 483 2.83 14.36 -3.45
N SER A 484 3.63 13.43 -3.98
CA SER A 484 5.09 13.52 -3.98
C SER A 484 5.67 14.23 -5.20
N THR A 485 4.82 14.68 -6.13
CA THR A 485 5.21 15.26 -7.42
C THR A 485 4.75 16.72 -7.54
N SER A 486 5.41 17.49 -8.42
CA SER A 486 4.99 18.88 -8.73
C SER A 486 3.65 18.94 -9.47
N LEU A 487 3.32 17.87 -10.21
CA LEU A 487 2.00 17.63 -10.78
C LEU A 487 1.17 16.93 -9.72
N TYR A 488 0.04 17.52 -9.31
CA TYR A 488 -0.83 16.93 -8.30
C TYR A 488 -2.30 16.93 -8.75
N TYR A 489 -3.07 15.98 -8.23
CA TYR A 489 -4.51 15.95 -8.25
C TYR A 489 -5.05 16.65 -7.00
N ASN A 490 -5.98 17.58 -7.20
CA ASN A 490 -6.54 18.32 -6.09
C ASN A 490 -7.33 17.39 -5.16
N GLY A 491 -7.11 17.48 -3.85
CA GLY A 491 -7.79 16.63 -2.85
C GLY A 491 -7.16 15.26 -2.59
N ILE A 492 -6.09 14.84 -3.28
CA ILE A 492 -5.33 13.65 -2.87
C ILE A 492 -4.34 14.03 -1.76
N LEU A 493 -4.47 13.38 -0.60
CA LEU A 493 -3.71 13.71 0.61
C LEU A 493 -2.34 13.02 0.62
N HIS A 494 -2.31 11.70 0.43
CA HIS A 494 -1.10 10.89 0.37
C HIS A 494 -1.44 9.50 -0.21
N CYS A 495 -0.45 8.63 -0.36
CA CYS A 495 -0.66 7.24 -0.79
C CYS A 495 -0.11 6.25 0.23
N LEU A 496 -0.79 5.12 0.38
CA LEU A 496 -0.48 4.05 1.33
C LEU A 496 0.52 3.04 0.75
N GLU A 497 1.11 2.23 1.62
CA GLU A 497 2.07 1.17 1.25
C GLU A 497 1.46 0.09 0.33
N ASP A 498 0.14 -0.11 0.42
CA ASP A 498 -0.62 -1.05 -0.42
C ASP A 498 -1.00 -0.48 -1.80
N LYS A 499 -0.41 0.67 -2.17
CA LYS A 499 -0.56 1.36 -3.46
C LYS A 499 -1.92 2.03 -3.67
N ARG A 500 -2.72 2.18 -2.61
CA ARG A 500 -3.97 2.95 -2.66
C ARG A 500 -3.73 4.41 -2.29
N ALA A 501 -4.47 5.32 -2.92
CA ALA A 501 -4.40 6.75 -2.63
C ALA A 501 -5.52 7.18 -1.68
N VAL A 502 -5.25 8.18 -0.84
CA VAL A 502 -6.21 8.74 0.12
C VAL A 502 -6.75 10.07 -0.39
N ILE A 503 -8.08 10.23 -0.38
CA ILE A 503 -8.78 11.45 -0.82
C ILE A 503 -9.35 12.24 0.36
N ALA A 504 -9.30 13.57 0.29
CA ALA A 504 -9.88 14.46 1.27
C ALA A 504 -11.42 14.41 1.24
N LYS A 505 -12.04 14.51 2.42
CA LYS A 505 -13.50 14.62 2.55
C LYS A 505 -14.03 15.84 1.79
N GLY A 506 -15.13 15.66 1.05
CA GLY A 506 -15.74 16.71 0.23
C GLY A 506 -15.17 16.81 -1.19
N PHE A 507 -14.33 15.85 -1.60
CA PHE A 507 -13.86 15.70 -2.98
C PHE A 507 -14.39 14.42 -3.64
N TRP A 508 -14.90 14.54 -4.85
CA TRP A 508 -15.19 13.43 -5.73
C TRP A 508 -13.94 13.08 -6.56
N ALA A 509 -13.75 11.79 -6.85
CA ALA A 509 -12.77 11.28 -7.80
C ALA A 509 -13.45 10.37 -8.82
N GLY A 510 -13.05 10.52 -10.08
CA GLY A 510 -13.61 9.73 -11.18
C GLY A 510 -12.79 9.87 -12.46
N TYR A 511 -13.17 9.09 -13.47
CA TYR A 511 -12.54 9.15 -14.79
C TYR A 511 -13.43 9.90 -15.78
N LEU A 512 -12.85 10.87 -16.47
CA LEU A 512 -13.49 11.60 -17.56
C LEU A 512 -12.71 11.34 -18.85
N LYS A 513 -13.29 10.62 -19.81
CA LYS A 513 -12.61 10.22 -21.06
C LYS A 513 -11.22 9.60 -20.80
N ASP A 514 -11.18 8.62 -19.90
CA ASP A 514 -9.97 7.88 -19.47
C ASP A 514 -8.92 8.68 -18.68
N LYS A 515 -9.19 9.95 -18.34
CA LYS A 515 -8.34 10.75 -17.46
C LYS A 515 -8.90 10.78 -16.05
N PHE A 516 -8.06 10.44 -15.07
CA PHE A 516 -8.40 10.61 -13.66
C PHE A 516 -8.56 12.10 -13.34
N THR A 517 -9.64 12.44 -12.65
CA THR A 517 -10.01 13.80 -12.32
C THR A 517 -10.65 13.86 -10.95
N THR A 518 -10.48 14.99 -10.27
CA THR A 518 -11.07 15.25 -8.96
C THR A 518 -11.86 16.56 -8.97
N ALA A 519 -12.85 16.68 -8.10
CA ALA A 519 -13.70 17.85 -8.03
C ALA A 519 -14.29 18.01 -6.63
N THR A 520 -14.70 19.22 -6.24
CA THR A 520 -15.44 19.41 -4.98
C THR A 520 -16.85 18.83 -5.10
N CYS A 521 -17.26 18.06 -4.10
CA CYS A 521 -18.52 17.34 -4.06
C CYS A 521 -19.31 17.68 -2.79
N PRO A 522 -20.63 17.89 -2.89
CA PRO A 522 -21.49 17.99 -1.71
C PRO A 522 -21.37 16.75 -0.84
N SER A 523 -21.16 16.93 0.46
CA SER A 523 -21.05 15.82 1.40
C SER A 523 -22.33 14.98 1.53
N VAL A 524 -23.47 15.51 1.05
CA VAL A 524 -24.72 14.75 0.87
C VAL A 524 -24.59 13.66 -0.22
N LEU A 525 -23.93 13.97 -1.34
CA LEU A 525 -23.97 13.14 -2.56
C LEU A 525 -22.81 12.14 -2.60
N CYS A 526 -21.65 12.54 -2.09
CA CYS A 526 -20.48 11.68 -1.96
C CYS A 526 -20.48 11.04 -0.57
N ASN A 527 -20.51 9.70 -0.52
CA ASN A 527 -20.37 8.95 0.71
C ASN A 527 -19.08 8.14 0.63
N TYR A 528 -18.17 8.38 1.56
CA TYR A 528 -16.90 7.68 1.60
C TYR A 528 -17.03 6.53 2.58
N THR A 529 -16.82 5.31 2.09
CA THR A 529 -16.64 4.17 2.97
C THR A 529 -15.24 4.26 3.58
N ASN A 530 -15.15 4.60 4.87
CA ASN A 530 -13.88 4.56 5.59
C ASN A 530 -13.32 3.14 5.54
N ASP A 531 -12.04 3.02 5.19
CA ASP A 531 -11.35 1.75 5.39
C ASP A 531 -11.22 1.55 6.90
N LYS A 532 -11.83 0.49 7.43
CA LYS A 532 -11.80 0.16 8.87
C LYS A 532 -10.38 0.03 9.43
N LYS A 533 -9.39 -0.18 8.56
CA LYS A 533 -7.98 -0.32 8.94
C LYS A 533 -7.24 1.02 9.09
N TYR A 534 -7.60 2.02 8.29
CA TYR A 534 -6.87 3.30 8.20
C TYR A 534 -7.69 4.50 8.67
N GLU A 535 -9.00 4.33 8.89
CA GLU A 535 -9.96 5.38 9.27
C GLU A 535 -10.04 6.56 8.28
N GLU A 536 -9.43 6.40 7.10
CA GLU A 536 -9.36 7.40 6.03
C GLU A 536 -10.16 6.98 4.79
N HIS A 537 -10.42 7.94 3.89
CA HIS A 537 -11.13 7.70 2.64
C HIS A 537 -10.15 7.19 1.57
N VAL A 538 -10.09 5.87 1.42
CA VAL A 538 -9.14 5.20 0.54
C VAL A 538 -9.76 4.88 -0.82
N LEU A 539 -9.08 5.25 -1.91
CA LEU A 539 -9.50 4.93 -3.27
C LEU A 539 -9.21 3.46 -3.61
N PRO A 540 -10.11 2.76 -4.33
CA PRO A 540 -9.86 1.38 -4.75
C PRO A 540 -8.78 1.29 -5.84
N LEU A 541 -8.04 0.19 -5.85
CA LEU A 541 -7.07 -0.11 -6.92
C LEU A 541 -7.74 -0.35 -8.28
N ASN A 542 -8.96 -0.88 -8.26
CA ASN A 542 -9.73 -1.14 -9.47
C ASN A 542 -10.60 0.09 -9.81
N CYS A 543 -10.33 0.68 -10.97
CA CYS A 543 -11.02 1.87 -11.47
C CYS A 543 -12.55 1.67 -11.60
N SER A 544 -13.01 0.44 -11.85
CA SER A 544 -14.45 0.16 -11.99
C SER A 544 -15.24 0.29 -10.69
N LEU A 545 -14.59 0.07 -9.54
CA LEU A 545 -15.21 0.15 -8.21
C LEU A 545 -15.18 1.57 -7.62
N LEU A 546 -14.64 2.55 -8.36
CA LEU A 546 -14.41 3.90 -7.88
C LEU A 546 -15.74 4.62 -7.55
N ASN A 547 -16.76 4.48 -8.41
CA ASN A 547 -18.07 5.09 -8.17
C ASN A 547 -18.72 4.55 -6.88
N ASP A 548 -18.61 3.24 -6.64
CA ASP A 548 -19.21 2.59 -5.46
C ASP A 548 -18.56 3.04 -4.13
N HIS A 549 -17.29 3.47 -4.17
CA HIS A 549 -16.54 3.93 -3.00
C HIS A 549 -16.63 5.44 -2.76
N VAL A 550 -16.90 6.24 -3.80
CA VAL A 550 -16.95 7.70 -3.73
C VAL A 550 -18.40 8.22 -3.61
N CYS A 551 -19.36 7.53 -4.20
CA CYS A 551 -20.76 7.97 -4.24
C CYS A 551 -21.62 7.35 -3.14
N ALA A 552 -22.66 8.09 -2.72
CA ALA A 552 -23.70 7.53 -1.86
C ALA A 552 -24.49 6.42 -2.56
N SER A 553 -25.17 5.58 -1.77
CA SER A 553 -25.88 4.41 -2.26
C SER A 553 -26.81 4.73 -3.43
N HIS A 554 -26.75 3.90 -4.48
CA HIS A 554 -27.56 4.02 -5.70
C HIS A 554 -27.31 5.31 -6.52
N ARG A 555 -26.14 5.96 -6.36
CA ARG A 555 -25.70 7.10 -7.17
C ARG A 555 -24.55 6.75 -8.09
N ASN A 556 -24.48 7.45 -9.22
CA ASN A 556 -23.37 7.40 -10.18
C ASN A 556 -23.21 8.77 -10.88
N GLY A 557 -22.34 8.83 -11.88
CA GLY A 557 -22.08 10.05 -12.64
C GLY A 557 -21.06 10.99 -11.99
N VAL A 558 -20.78 12.09 -12.68
CA VAL A 558 -19.83 13.11 -12.23
C VAL A 558 -20.40 13.81 -10.99
N LEU A 559 -19.60 13.94 -9.93
CA LEU A 559 -20.03 14.43 -8.60
C LEU A 559 -21.20 13.63 -7.99
N CYS A 560 -21.40 12.38 -8.43
CA CYS A 560 -22.51 11.53 -8.00
C CYS A 560 -23.89 12.18 -8.25
N GLY A 561 -24.00 12.98 -9.32
CA GLY A 561 -25.18 13.78 -9.63
C GLY A 561 -26.40 12.99 -10.07
N SER A 562 -26.21 11.80 -10.66
CA SER A 562 -27.28 10.94 -11.17
C SER A 562 -27.55 9.73 -10.27
N CYS A 563 -28.77 9.20 -10.38
CA CYS A 563 -29.15 7.92 -9.78
C CYS A 563 -28.92 6.79 -10.78
N VAL A 564 -28.60 5.59 -10.27
CA VAL A 564 -28.53 4.38 -11.09
C VAL A 564 -29.90 4.04 -11.70
N THR A 565 -29.90 3.20 -12.75
CA THR A 565 -31.13 2.84 -13.46
C THR A 565 -32.17 2.19 -12.53
N GLY A 566 -33.44 2.61 -12.67
CA GLY A 566 -34.53 2.16 -11.80
C GLY A 566 -34.74 2.99 -10.54
N TYR A 567 -33.79 3.87 -10.20
CA TYR A 567 -33.85 4.80 -9.06
C TYR A 567 -34.02 6.25 -9.53
N THR A 568 -34.51 7.10 -8.63
CA THR A 568 -34.74 8.54 -8.89
C THR A 568 -34.56 9.35 -7.62
N THR A 569 -34.26 10.64 -7.77
CA THR A 569 -34.06 11.52 -6.61
C THR A 569 -35.40 11.76 -5.91
N TYR A 570 -35.46 11.53 -4.61
CA TYR A 570 -36.68 11.77 -3.82
C TYR A 570 -36.82 13.24 -3.42
N LEU A 571 -38.05 13.76 -3.49
CA LEU A 571 -38.43 15.05 -2.92
C LEU A 571 -38.47 14.92 -1.38
N HIS A 572 -38.28 16.03 -0.65
CA HIS A 572 -38.19 16.11 0.81
C HIS A 572 -36.97 15.43 1.48
N SER A 573 -36.18 14.66 0.74
CA SER A 573 -34.93 14.13 1.27
C SER A 573 -33.88 15.25 1.43
N PRO A 574 -33.42 15.58 2.65
CA PRO A 574 -32.35 16.56 2.85
C PRO A 574 -31.03 16.11 2.23
N SER A 575 -30.81 14.79 2.22
CA SER A 575 -29.66 14.16 1.59
C SER A 575 -29.90 13.80 0.12
N TYR A 576 -30.95 14.33 -0.51
CA TYR A 576 -31.33 14.00 -1.89
C TYR A 576 -31.16 12.53 -2.26
N HIS A 577 -31.47 11.56 -1.39
CA HIS A 577 -31.09 10.17 -1.65
C HIS A 577 -31.88 9.60 -2.84
N CYS A 578 -31.29 8.61 -3.51
CA CYS A 578 -31.93 7.93 -4.63
C CYS A 578 -32.79 6.78 -4.08
N GLY A 579 -34.08 6.81 -4.39
CA GLY A 579 -35.04 5.76 -4.03
C GLY A 579 -35.71 5.15 -5.26
N GLU A 580 -36.46 4.07 -5.05
CA GLU A 580 -37.08 3.30 -6.14
C GLU A 580 -38.13 4.10 -6.92
N SER A 581 -38.12 3.95 -8.25
CA SER A 581 -39.04 4.67 -9.14
C SER A 581 -40.45 4.07 -9.26
N ALA A 582 -40.76 3.00 -8.51
CA ALA A 582 -42.03 2.28 -8.62
C ALA A 582 -43.25 3.12 -8.19
N HIS A 583 -43.11 3.90 -7.12
CA HIS A 583 -44.22 4.63 -6.49
C HIS A 583 -44.43 6.07 -7.00
N CYS A 584 -43.70 6.49 -8.03
CA CYS A 584 -43.76 7.87 -8.57
C CYS A 584 -45.14 8.30 -9.08
N LYS A 585 -46.05 7.36 -9.38
CA LYS A 585 -47.42 7.68 -9.84
C LYS A 585 -48.21 8.48 -8.80
N TYR A 586 -47.95 8.27 -7.52
CA TYR A 586 -48.61 8.98 -6.41
C TYR A 586 -47.89 10.28 -6.01
N GLY A 587 -46.75 10.58 -6.63
CA GLY A 587 -45.90 11.72 -6.31
C GLY A 587 -46.64 13.07 -6.27
N PRO A 588 -47.39 13.46 -7.32
CA PRO A 588 -48.11 14.73 -7.33
C PRO A 588 -49.15 14.87 -6.21
N LEU A 589 -49.80 13.77 -5.82
CA LEU A 589 -50.73 13.76 -4.69
C LEU A 589 -49.99 14.02 -3.38
N PHE A 590 -48.87 13.34 -3.15
CA PHE A 590 -48.05 13.57 -1.96
C PHE A 590 -47.53 15.01 -1.90
N TYR A 591 -47.09 15.59 -3.01
CA TYR A 591 -46.67 16.99 -3.07
C TYR A 591 -47.76 17.97 -2.63
N ILE A 592 -49.01 17.77 -3.07
CA ILE A 592 -50.13 18.63 -2.64
C ILE A 592 -50.35 18.49 -1.12
N LEU A 593 -50.36 17.24 -0.63
CA LEU A 593 -50.57 16.96 0.79
C LEU A 593 -49.44 17.50 1.68
N SER A 594 -48.20 17.49 1.18
CA SER A 594 -47.00 17.72 1.98
C SER A 594 -46.45 19.15 1.89
N GLU A 595 -46.72 19.88 0.81
CA GLU A 595 -46.23 21.26 0.59
C GLU A 595 -47.38 22.27 0.52
N ILE A 596 -48.33 22.05 -0.39
CA ILE A 596 -49.40 23.04 -0.68
C ILE A 596 -50.36 23.20 0.51
N ILE A 597 -50.84 22.11 1.10
CA ILE A 597 -51.75 22.17 2.25
C ILE A 597 -51.09 22.82 3.48
N PRO A 598 -49.88 22.40 3.92
CA PRO A 598 -49.23 23.02 5.09
C PRO A 598 -48.94 24.51 4.91
N VAL A 599 -48.45 24.94 3.75
CA VAL A 599 -48.22 26.37 3.45
C VAL A 599 -49.53 27.16 3.56
N THR A 600 -50.63 26.60 3.06
CA THR A 600 -51.96 27.21 3.15
C THR A 600 -52.44 27.32 4.61
N ILE A 601 -52.23 26.27 5.41
CA ILE A 601 -52.60 26.27 6.84
C ILE A 601 -51.82 27.34 7.60
N ILE A 602 -50.49 27.42 7.42
CA ILE A 602 -49.66 28.45 8.06
C ILE A 602 -50.15 29.85 7.65
N PHE A 603 -50.47 30.03 6.37
CA PHE A 603 -50.98 31.30 5.86
C PHE A 603 -52.27 31.73 6.55
N LEU A 604 -53.23 30.80 6.65
CA LEU A 604 -54.50 31.05 7.33
C LEU A 604 -54.30 31.34 8.82
N VAL A 605 -53.40 30.62 9.51
CA VAL A 605 -53.10 30.84 10.93
C VAL A 605 -52.53 32.25 11.16
N ILE A 606 -51.51 32.67 10.39
CA ILE A 606 -50.92 34.00 10.53
C ILE A 606 -51.97 35.09 10.28
N LEU A 607 -52.79 34.91 9.25
CA LEU A 607 -53.83 35.87 8.88
C LEU A 607 -54.96 35.95 9.93
N LEU A 608 -55.46 34.81 10.42
CA LEU A 608 -56.54 34.75 11.41
C LEU A 608 -56.10 35.29 12.76
N PHE A 609 -54.89 34.97 13.21
CA PHE A 609 -54.38 35.37 14.52
C PHE A 609 -53.68 36.73 14.53
N ASN A 610 -53.46 37.38 13.38
CA ASN A 610 -52.71 38.65 13.26
C ASN A 610 -51.34 38.55 13.93
N ILE A 611 -50.60 37.49 13.60
CA ILE A 611 -49.30 37.23 14.19
C ILE A 611 -48.28 38.15 13.52
N ASN A 612 -47.68 39.05 14.29
CA ASN A 612 -46.57 39.87 13.81
C ASN A 612 -45.23 39.14 13.99
N LEU A 613 -44.82 38.39 12.97
CA LEU A 613 -43.53 37.68 12.97
C LEU A 613 -42.32 38.62 12.96
N THR A 614 -42.49 39.89 12.58
CA THR A 614 -41.42 40.90 12.62
C THR A 614 -41.33 41.65 13.95
N SER A 615 -42.00 41.15 14.99
CA SER A 615 -41.81 41.63 16.37
C SER A 615 -40.45 41.21 16.94
N GLY A 616 -39.86 42.04 17.82
CA GLY A 616 -38.45 41.94 18.20
C GLY A 616 -37.95 40.55 18.64
N ALA A 617 -38.70 39.83 19.48
CA ALA A 617 -38.32 38.48 19.92
C ALA A 617 -38.46 37.41 18.83
N LEU A 618 -39.53 37.45 18.02
CA LEU A 618 -39.78 36.47 16.96
C LEU A 618 -38.84 36.68 15.77
N TYR A 619 -38.46 37.93 15.47
CA TYR A 619 -37.56 38.26 14.38
C TYR A 619 -36.19 37.57 14.53
N SER A 620 -35.61 37.63 15.73
CA SER A 620 -34.35 36.95 16.07
C SER A 620 -34.47 35.42 16.09
N PHE A 621 -35.61 34.89 16.54
CA PHE A 621 -35.87 33.46 16.54
C PHE A 621 -36.01 32.90 15.13
N ILE A 622 -36.64 33.65 14.20
CA ILE A 622 -36.76 33.24 12.80
C ILE A 622 -35.39 33.14 12.15
N PHE A 623 -34.54 34.17 12.32
CA PHE A 623 -33.15 34.14 11.84
C PHE A 623 -32.39 32.90 12.37
N TYR A 624 -32.51 32.62 13.67
CA TYR A 624 -31.94 31.43 14.29
C TYR A 624 -32.46 30.13 13.64
N SER A 625 -33.78 29.98 13.54
CA SER A 625 -34.42 28.77 13.01
C SER A 625 -34.05 28.48 11.56
N GLN A 626 -33.97 29.52 10.73
CA GLN A 626 -33.63 29.43 9.31
C GLN A 626 -32.17 28.97 9.13
N ILE A 627 -31.24 29.53 9.91
CA ILE A 627 -29.83 29.15 9.88
C ILE A 627 -29.62 27.72 10.38
N VAL A 628 -30.27 27.33 11.49
CA VAL A 628 -30.22 25.96 12.01
C VAL A 628 -30.80 24.98 10.99
N SER A 629 -32.01 25.22 10.48
CA SER A 629 -32.65 24.33 9.49
C SER A 629 -31.75 24.07 8.26
N ASN A 630 -31.09 25.11 7.74
CA ASN A 630 -30.20 25.00 6.58
C ASN A 630 -28.84 24.36 6.87
N HIS A 631 -28.29 24.52 8.08
CA HIS A 631 -26.96 23.99 8.41
C HIS A 631 -26.94 22.53 8.84
N TYR A 632 -28.07 21.94 9.23
CA TYR A 632 -28.12 20.60 9.85
C TYR A 632 -28.78 19.53 8.98
N THR A 633 -28.64 19.64 7.65
CA THR A 633 -29.19 18.67 6.68
C THR A 633 -28.27 17.49 6.34
N GLN A 634 -27.11 17.32 6.98
CA GLN A 634 -26.09 16.34 6.52
C GLN A 634 -25.57 15.39 7.60
N TYR A 635 -25.73 14.09 7.29
CA TYR A 635 -24.94 12.91 7.68
C TYR A 635 -23.94 13.11 8.83
N GLN A 636 -24.42 12.88 10.05
CA GLN A 636 -23.57 12.70 11.23
C GLN A 636 -23.60 11.22 11.63
N PRO A 637 -22.47 10.66 12.09
CA PRO A 637 -22.36 9.27 12.54
C PRO A 637 -23.00 9.10 13.93
N TYR A 638 -24.17 9.69 14.15
CA TYR A 638 -24.91 9.51 15.37
C TYR A 638 -25.61 8.15 15.38
N SER A 639 -25.85 7.64 16.58
CA SER A 639 -26.74 6.49 16.78
C SER A 639 -28.12 6.78 16.18
N ASP A 640 -28.83 5.73 15.77
CA ASP A 640 -30.12 5.88 15.08
C ASP A 640 -31.15 6.64 15.92
N ALA A 641 -31.12 6.52 17.25
CA ALA A 641 -31.98 7.28 18.15
C ALA A 641 -31.77 8.81 18.04
N LEU A 642 -30.51 9.27 17.99
CA LEU A 642 -30.21 10.70 17.88
C LEU A 642 -30.65 11.27 16.53
N LYS A 643 -30.57 10.49 15.44
CA LYS A 643 -31.04 10.90 14.10
C LYS A 643 -32.53 11.29 14.14
N TYR A 644 -33.38 10.49 14.79
CA TYR A 644 -34.81 10.79 14.93
C TYR A 644 -35.08 12.10 15.67
N PHE A 645 -34.32 12.39 16.74
CA PHE A 645 -34.47 13.65 17.48
C PHE A 645 -34.08 14.87 16.63
N PHE A 646 -32.98 14.79 15.88
CA PHE A 646 -32.60 15.86 14.94
C PHE A 646 -33.63 16.03 13.82
N SER A 647 -34.15 14.94 13.23
CA SER A 647 -35.25 15.00 12.25
C SER A 647 -36.48 15.70 12.84
N THR A 648 -36.84 15.40 14.09
CA THR A 648 -37.98 16.02 14.77
C THR A 648 -37.77 17.53 14.99
N LEU A 649 -36.59 17.94 15.45
CA LEU A 649 -36.27 19.36 15.61
C LEU A 649 -36.27 20.09 14.26
N LYS A 650 -35.80 19.43 13.19
CA LYS A 650 -35.83 19.99 11.84
C LYS A 650 -37.26 20.25 11.38
N VAL A 651 -38.20 19.34 11.60
CA VAL A 651 -39.62 19.54 11.27
C VAL A 651 -40.18 20.78 12.01
N VAL A 652 -39.82 20.97 13.28
CA VAL A 652 -40.26 22.12 14.08
C VAL A 652 -39.71 23.43 13.53
N TYR A 653 -38.41 23.48 13.21
CA TYR A 653 -37.79 24.67 12.62
C TYR A 653 -38.23 24.90 11.17
N GLY A 654 -38.58 23.84 10.44
CA GLY A 654 -39.07 23.86 9.07
C GLY A 654 -40.36 24.65 8.87
N ILE A 655 -41.11 24.92 9.95
CA ILE A 655 -42.27 25.82 9.94
C ILE A 655 -41.86 27.26 9.60
N PHE A 656 -40.65 27.67 10.01
CA PHE A 656 -40.14 29.04 9.87
C PHE A 656 -39.32 29.28 8.58
N ASP A 657 -39.17 28.27 7.73
CA ASP A 657 -38.56 28.38 6.40
C ASP A 657 -39.40 27.72 5.28
N LEU A 658 -40.64 27.31 5.60
CA LEU A 658 -41.57 26.61 4.72
C LEU A 658 -41.04 25.24 4.21
N SER A 659 -40.17 24.56 4.96
CA SER A 659 -39.63 23.22 4.65
C SER A 659 -40.02 22.14 5.68
N ILE A 660 -41.26 22.19 6.16
CA ILE A 660 -41.79 21.43 7.31
C ILE A 660 -41.49 19.93 7.24
N LEU A 661 -41.73 19.29 6.09
CA LEU A 661 -41.62 17.83 5.94
C LEU A 661 -40.35 17.41 5.21
N GLU A 662 -39.35 18.28 5.11
CA GLU A 662 -38.08 17.99 4.45
C GLU A 662 -37.18 17.15 5.37
N VAL A 663 -37.55 15.88 5.57
CA VAL A 663 -36.80 14.83 6.28
C VAL A 663 -36.84 13.52 5.50
N ASN A 664 -35.85 12.65 5.72
CA ASN A 664 -35.70 11.41 4.93
C ASN A 664 -36.91 10.47 5.08
N GLU A 665 -37.51 10.43 6.26
CA GLU A 665 -38.66 9.57 6.61
C GLU A 665 -39.93 9.95 5.85
N PHE A 666 -40.07 11.21 5.44
CA PHE A 666 -41.21 11.73 4.66
C PHE A 666 -40.85 12.02 3.20
N SER A 667 -39.72 11.49 2.73
CA SER A 667 -39.29 11.65 1.36
C SER A 667 -40.01 10.70 0.40
N PHE A 668 -40.28 11.15 -0.81
CA PHE A 668 -41.05 10.38 -1.79
C PHE A 668 -40.63 10.67 -3.23
N CYS A 669 -40.92 9.74 -4.14
CA CYS A 669 -40.73 9.97 -5.56
C CYS A 669 -41.82 10.89 -6.12
N LEU A 670 -41.43 12.02 -6.73
CA LEU A 670 -42.35 12.92 -7.42
C LEU A 670 -42.61 12.50 -8.88
N PHE A 671 -41.55 12.29 -9.66
CA PHE A 671 -41.60 11.77 -11.03
C PHE A 671 -40.35 10.95 -11.35
N LYS A 672 -40.42 10.14 -12.41
CA LYS A 672 -39.31 9.28 -12.86
C LYS A 672 -38.17 10.12 -13.42
N ASN A 673 -36.93 9.66 -13.22
CA ASN A 673 -35.70 10.29 -13.71
C ASN A 673 -35.51 11.75 -13.25
N ALA A 674 -35.98 12.08 -12.05
CA ALA A 674 -35.77 13.39 -11.45
C ALA A 674 -34.31 13.57 -11.01
N THR A 675 -33.67 14.64 -11.48
CA THR A 675 -32.38 15.11 -10.96
C THR A 675 -32.59 16.03 -9.77
N VAL A 676 -31.52 16.32 -9.01
CA VAL A 676 -31.57 17.30 -7.92
C VAL A 676 -32.04 18.68 -8.41
N MET A 677 -31.62 19.08 -9.62
CA MET A 677 -31.99 20.38 -10.22
C MET A 677 -33.48 20.47 -10.53
N ASP A 678 -34.10 19.38 -10.98
CA ASP A 678 -35.55 19.33 -11.23
C ASP A 678 -36.34 19.54 -9.93
N LEU A 679 -35.90 18.93 -8.84
CA LEU A 679 -36.52 19.11 -7.53
C LEU A 679 -36.37 20.54 -7.01
N MET A 680 -35.23 21.19 -7.26
CA MET A 680 -35.04 22.61 -6.94
C MET A 680 -36.03 23.50 -7.70
N LEU A 681 -36.30 23.18 -8.97
CA LEU A 681 -37.29 23.90 -9.78
C LEU A 681 -38.71 23.75 -9.20
N ILE A 682 -39.08 22.54 -8.77
CA ILE A 682 -40.38 22.29 -8.12
C ILE A 682 -40.51 23.05 -6.79
N LYS A 683 -39.41 23.25 -6.06
CA LYS A 683 -39.41 24.09 -4.85
C LYS A 683 -39.63 25.58 -5.14
N TYR A 684 -39.32 26.08 -6.35
CA TYR A 684 -39.77 27.43 -6.74
C TYR A 684 -41.29 27.51 -6.95
N LEU A 685 -41.94 26.41 -7.33
CA LEU A 685 -43.38 26.38 -7.52
C LEU A 685 -44.12 26.55 -6.18
N THR A 686 -43.60 25.96 -5.09
CA THR A 686 -44.18 26.14 -3.74
C THR A 686 -44.04 27.59 -3.26
N THR A 687 -42.90 28.24 -3.53
CA THR A 687 -42.71 29.65 -3.15
C THR A 687 -43.56 30.59 -3.99
N LEU A 688 -43.73 30.31 -5.29
CA LEU A 688 -44.65 31.05 -6.16
C LEU A 688 -46.11 30.88 -5.71
N TYR A 689 -46.49 29.68 -5.25
CA TYR A 689 -47.81 29.44 -4.68
C TYR A 689 -48.07 30.28 -3.43
N ALA A 690 -47.07 30.43 -2.55
CA ALA A 690 -47.19 31.32 -1.38
C ALA A 690 -47.41 32.78 -1.79
N LEU A 691 -46.73 33.27 -2.84
CA LEU A 691 -46.98 34.60 -3.41
C LEU A 691 -48.38 34.73 -4.01
N LEU A 692 -48.87 33.67 -4.67
CA LEU A 692 -50.22 33.62 -5.23
C LEU A 692 -51.29 33.69 -4.13
N LEU A 693 -51.10 33.02 -2.99
CA LEU A 693 -52.00 33.14 -1.84
C LEU A 693 -52.12 34.60 -1.37
N ILE A 694 -51.00 35.33 -1.30
CA ILE A 694 -51.01 36.76 -0.94
C ILE A 694 -51.80 37.57 -1.97
N PHE A 695 -51.53 37.37 -3.26
CA PHE A 695 -52.20 38.10 -4.34
C PHE A 695 -53.71 37.84 -4.37
N VAL A 696 -54.13 36.58 -4.25
CA VAL A 696 -55.53 36.17 -4.17
C VAL A 696 -56.20 36.81 -2.95
N THR A 697 -55.54 36.82 -1.79
CA THR A 697 -56.09 37.44 -0.58
C THR A 697 -56.30 38.94 -0.77
N ILE A 698 -55.36 39.66 -1.38
CA ILE A 698 -55.49 41.09 -1.70
C ILE A 698 -56.65 41.33 -2.67
N LEU A 699 -56.80 40.51 -3.71
CA LEU A 699 -57.91 40.59 -4.66
C LEU A 699 -59.26 40.35 -3.98
N VAL A 700 -59.36 39.32 -3.13
CA VAL A 700 -60.56 38.97 -2.37
C VAL A 700 -60.95 40.11 -1.43
N LEU A 701 -59.99 40.76 -0.78
CA LEU A 701 -60.25 41.91 0.11
C LEU A 701 -60.65 43.18 -0.63
N ARG A 702 -60.25 43.31 -1.90
CA ARG A 702 -60.62 44.44 -2.77
C ARG A 702 -61.99 44.23 -3.41
N ALA A 703 -62.40 42.99 -3.64
CA ALA A 703 -63.74 42.63 -4.06
C ALA A 703 -64.68 42.65 -2.86
N ASN A 704 -65.55 43.65 -2.77
CA ASN A 704 -66.54 43.85 -1.69
C ASN A 704 -67.60 42.71 -1.53
N SER A 705 -67.42 41.53 -2.15
CA SER A 705 -68.47 40.52 -2.35
C SER A 705 -68.50 39.34 -1.37
N LEU A 706 -67.63 39.28 -0.37
CA LEU A 706 -67.66 38.21 0.66
C LEU A 706 -68.01 38.76 2.04
N TYR A 707 -69.28 39.11 2.21
CA TYR A 707 -69.91 39.51 3.47
C TYR A 707 -69.73 38.45 4.59
N PHE A 708 -69.47 37.18 4.24
CA PHE A 708 -69.29 36.07 5.20
C PHE A 708 -67.94 36.09 5.94
N CYS A 709 -66.81 36.31 5.24
CA CYS A 709 -65.47 36.34 5.88
C CYS A 709 -65.30 37.56 6.78
N ILE A 710 -65.87 38.71 6.40
CA ILE A 710 -65.89 39.92 7.21
C ILE A 710 -66.75 39.71 8.48
N LYS A 711 -67.88 39.00 8.36
CA LYS A 711 -68.77 38.67 9.49
C LYS A 711 -68.13 37.66 10.46
N LEU A 712 -67.37 36.67 9.97
CA LEU A 712 -66.60 35.73 10.80
C LEU A 712 -65.52 36.47 11.61
N CYS A 713 -64.78 37.38 10.97
CA CYS A 713 -63.78 38.23 11.64
C CYS A 713 -64.40 39.24 12.63
N HIS A 714 -65.60 39.76 12.35
CA HIS A 714 -66.34 40.63 13.27
C HIS A 714 -66.92 39.86 14.47
N LYS A 715 -67.38 38.61 14.29
CA LYS A 715 -67.90 37.76 15.38
C LYS A 715 -66.79 37.33 16.35
N CYS A 716 -65.53 37.30 15.91
CA CYS A 716 -64.33 37.15 16.74
C CYS A 716 -63.77 38.47 17.32
N GLY A 717 -64.51 39.60 17.23
CA GLY A 717 -64.22 40.83 17.98
C GLY A 717 -63.13 41.75 17.42
N ARG A 718 -62.70 41.64 16.16
CA ARG A 718 -61.58 42.44 15.61
C ARG A 718 -62.03 43.55 14.65
N ARG A 719 -61.66 44.81 14.97
CA ARG A 719 -61.99 46.03 14.19
C ARG A 719 -60.91 46.47 13.17
N ASN A 720 -59.74 45.84 13.08
CA ASN A 720 -58.61 46.34 12.24
C ASN A 720 -58.02 45.29 11.28
N ILE A 721 -58.77 44.94 10.22
CA ILE A 721 -58.40 43.95 9.20
C ILE A 721 -57.17 44.39 8.39
N ARG A 722 -57.04 45.70 8.10
CA ARG A 722 -55.96 46.27 7.28
C ARG A 722 -54.56 46.07 7.90
N GLY A 723 -54.44 46.19 9.22
CA GLY A 723 -53.19 45.90 9.93
C GLY A 723 -52.80 44.42 9.90
N SER A 724 -53.80 43.52 9.97
CA SER A 724 -53.60 42.07 9.91
C SER A 724 -52.99 41.60 8.59
N ILE A 725 -53.42 42.21 7.48
CA ILE A 725 -52.94 41.89 6.14
C ILE A 725 -51.49 42.32 5.95
N VAL A 726 -51.13 43.53 6.43
CA VAL A 726 -49.76 44.03 6.33
C VAL A 726 -48.81 43.14 7.13
N ASN A 727 -49.19 42.77 8.36
CA ASN A 727 -48.40 41.86 9.20
C ASN A 727 -48.29 40.45 8.58
N ALA A 728 -49.35 39.92 7.99
CA ALA A 728 -49.31 38.63 7.31
C ALA A 728 -48.39 38.67 6.08
N LEU A 729 -48.41 39.76 5.32
CA LEU A 729 -47.59 39.95 4.14
C LEU A 729 -46.11 40.11 4.49
N THR A 730 -45.76 40.86 5.53
CA THR A 730 -44.37 41.00 5.99
C THR A 730 -43.84 39.70 6.59
N ALA A 731 -44.66 39.01 7.39
CA ALA A 731 -44.37 37.70 7.95
C ALA A 731 -44.05 36.67 6.86
N PHE A 732 -44.94 36.51 5.87
CA PHE A 732 -44.71 35.55 4.78
C PHE A 732 -43.49 35.91 3.93
N LEU A 733 -43.24 37.21 3.71
CA LEU A 733 -42.08 37.65 2.95
C LEU A 733 -40.76 37.19 3.58
N VAL A 734 -40.62 37.27 4.91
CA VAL A 734 -39.43 36.75 5.60
C VAL A 734 -39.29 35.23 5.44
N LEU A 735 -40.40 34.50 5.53
CA LEU A 735 -40.40 33.03 5.45
C LEU A 735 -40.00 32.53 4.06
N PHE A 736 -40.61 33.03 2.98
CA PHE A 736 -40.26 32.57 1.63
C PHE A 736 -38.95 33.17 1.11
N TYR A 737 -38.53 34.35 1.60
CA TYR A 737 -37.26 34.98 1.21
C TYR A 737 -36.08 34.05 1.42
N PHE A 738 -35.96 33.47 2.63
CA PHE A 738 -34.86 32.58 2.96
C PHE A 738 -34.85 31.31 2.09
N ARG A 739 -36.02 30.71 1.86
CA ARG A 739 -36.16 29.54 1.00
C ARG A 739 -35.73 29.84 -0.44
N CYS A 740 -36.19 30.96 -1.00
CA CYS A 740 -35.78 31.42 -2.32
C CYS A 740 -34.27 31.67 -2.41
N LEU A 741 -33.67 32.25 -1.37
CA LEU A 741 -32.22 32.48 -1.29
C LEU A 741 -31.43 31.17 -1.38
N VAL A 742 -31.80 30.17 -0.56
CA VAL A 742 -31.10 28.87 -0.54
C VAL A 742 -31.20 28.16 -1.89
N ILE A 743 -32.41 28.06 -2.46
CA ILE A 743 -32.62 27.39 -3.76
C ILE A 743 -31.84 28.10 -4.88
N THR A 744 -31.90 29.44 -4.92
CA THR A 744 -31.21 30.25 -5.94
C THR A 744 -29.71 30.05 -5.88
N LEU A 745 -29.13 30.04 -4.69
CA LEU A 745 -27.68 29.82 -4.54
C LEU A 745 -27.30 28.38 -4.89
N TYR A 746 -28.06 27.37 -4.47
CA TYR A 746 -27.76 25.97 -4.82
C TYR A 746 -27.80 25.68 -6.33
N VAL A 747 -28.67 26.37 -7.08
CA VAL A 747 -28.71 26.28 -8.55
C VAL A 747 -27.50 26.98 -9.20
N LEU A 748 -27.03 28.10 -8.65
CA LEU A 748 -26.00 28.93 -9.25
C LEU A 748 -24.56 28.56 -8.85
N VAL A 749 -24.34 27.75 -7.82
CA VAL A 749 -22.99 27.41 -7.35
C VAL A 749 -22.28 26.45 -8.33
N PRO A 750 -21.13 26.85 -8.92
CA PRO A 750 -20.35 25.99 -9.78
C PRO A 750 -19.37 25.12 -8.97
N SER A 751 -19.02 23.96 -9.55
CA SER A 751 -17.90 23.11 -9.15
C SER A 751 -16.96 22.91 -10.34
N TYR A 752 -15.67 22.75 -10.05
CA TYR A 752 -14.62 22.62 -11.06
C TYR A 752 -14.06 21.20 -11.06
N VAL A 753 -14.17 20.52 -12.20
CA VAL A 753 -13.53 19.23 -12.43
C VAL A 753 -12.10 19.49 -12.87
N ILE A 754 -11.16 19.07 -12.02
CA ILE A 754 -9.73 19.35 -12.14
C ILE A 754 -9.01 18.03 -12.47
N GLY A 755 -8.15 18.08 -13.48
CA GLY A 755 -7.27 16.97 -13.84
C GLY A 755 -5.84 17.16 -13.33
N GLU A 756 -4.92 16.49 -13.99
CA GLU A 756 -3.49 16.54 -13.67
C GLU A 756 -2.94 17.98 -13.68
N GLY A 757 -2.13 18.31 -12.68
CA GLY A 757 -1.44 19.61 -12.57
C GLY A 757 -2.37 20.78 -12.26
N GLY A 758 -3.57 20.53 -11.74
CA GLY A 758 -4.54 21.58 -11.45
C GLY A 758 -5.31 22.10 -12.68
N ASN A 759 -5.17 21.45 -13.83
CA ASN A 759 -5.82 21.87 -15.06
C ASN A 759 -7.34 21.66 -15.00
N LYS A 760 -8.11 22.75 -15.21
CA LYS A 760 -9.58 22.69 -15.26
C LYS A 760 -10.05 21.99 -16.54
N GLN A 761 -10.73 20.86 -16.40
CA GLN A 761 -11.26 20.06 -17.50
C GLN A 761 -12.70 20.45 -17.87
N LYS A 762 -13.57 20.59 -16.86
CA LYS A 762 -15.00 20.89 -17.03
C LYS A 762 -15.51 21.70 -15.84
N THR A 763 -16.41 22.66 -16.10
CA THR A 763 -17.17 23.36 -15.05
C THR A 763 -18.60 22.82 -15.05
N VAL A 764 -19.09 22.43 -13.86
CA VAL A 764 -20.37 21.75 -13.68
C VAL A 764 -21.13 22.36 -12.49
N PRO A 765 -22.47 22.32 -12.43
CA PRO A 765 -23.18 22.76 -11.24
C PRO A 765 -22.94 21.78 -10.09
N LEU A 766 -22.76 22.31 -8.87
CA LEU A 766 -22.31 21.53 -7.70
C LEU A 766 -23.24 20.35 -7.35
N TYR A 767 -24.55 20.53 -7.49
CA TYR A 767 -25.56 19.51 -7.17
C TYR A 767 -25.95 18.61 -8.36
N ASN A 768 -25.32 18.79 -9.53
CA ASN A 768 -25.51 17.91 -10.69
C ASN A 768 -24.27 17.97 -11.61
N GLY A 769 -23.26 17.13 -11.35
CA GLY A 769 -22.01 17.17 -12.10
C GLY A 769 -22.09 16.66 -13.55
N ASP A 770 -23.18 15.96 -13.92
CA ASP A 770 -23.34 15.43 -15.27
C ASP A 770 -23.65 16.56 -16.27
N LEU A 771 -24.37 17.59 -15.83
CA LEU A 771 -24.65 18.80 -16.62
C LEU A 771 -23.41 19.68 -16.75
N SER A 772 -23.24 20.34 -17.90
CA SER A 772 -22.25 21.41 -18.07
C SER A 772 -22.82 22.75 -17.58
N TYR A 773 -22.00 23.50 -16.84
CA TYR A 773 -22.41 24.80 -16.31
C TYR A 773 -22.70 25.80 -17.44
N MET A 774 -23.81 26.53 -17.32
CA MET A 774 -24.30 27.51 -18.33
C MET A 774 -24.55 26.93 -19.74
N SER A 775 -24.74 25.61 -19.85
CA SER A 775 -25.23 24.98 -21.07
C SER A 775 -26.72 25.25 -21.31
N ASN A 776 -27.21 24.95 -22.52
CA ASN A 776 -28.64 25.09 -22.85
C ASN A 776 -29.55 24.36 -21.84
N ASP A 777 -29.14 23.17 -21.40
CA ASP A 777 -29.91 22.39 -20.41
C ASP A 777 -29.84 23.03 -19.02
N HIS A 778 -28.69 23.59 -18.62
CA HIS A 778 -28.54 24.29 -17.34
C HIS A 778 -29.30 25.63 -17.31
N LEU A 779 -29.37 26.33 -18.44
CA LEU A 779 -30.03 27.64 -18.56
C LEU A 779 -31.51 27.58 -18.17
N ASN A 780 -32.17 26.44 -18.37
CA ASN A 780 -33.55 26.21 -17.94
C ASN A 780 -33.75 26.41 -16.43
N TYR A 781 -32.71 26.16 -15.62
CA TYR A 781 -32.74 26.36 -14.17
C TYR A 781 -32.17 27.73 -13.75
N VAL A 782 -31.14 28.20 -14.48
CA VAL A 782 -30.49 29.50 -14.19
C VAL A 782 -31.44 30.67 -14.43
N ILE A 783 -32.25 30.65 -15.49
CA ILE A 783 -33.16 31.75 -15.82
C ILE A 783 -34.15 32.02 -14.67
N PRO A 784 -34.92 31.03 -14.15
CA PRO A 784 -35.73 31.21 -12.95
C PRO A 784 -34.95 31.71 -11.73
N ALA A 785 -33.75 31.18 -11.50
CA ALA A 785 -32.91 31.58 -10.37
C ALA A 785 -32.48 33.05 -10.45
N MET A 786 -32.07 33.53 -11.63
CA MET A 786 -31.69 34.92 -11.86
C MET A 786 -32.88 35.88 -11.74
N ILE A 787 -34.07 35.47 -12.19
CA ILE A 787 -35.32 36.24 -11.98
C ILE A 787 -35.61 36.35 -10.49
N CYS A 788 -35.52 35.25 -9.74
CA CYS A 788 -35.72 35.27 -8.29
C CYS A 788 -34.70 36.16 -7.57
N LEU A 789 -33.43 36.09 -7.98
CA LEU A 789 -32.36 36.93 -7.45
C LEU A 789 -32.64 38.42 -7.66
N ALA A 790 -33.02 38.80 -8.88
CA ALA A 790 -33.25 40.19 -9.27
C ALA A 790 -34.50 40.81 -8.64
N PHE A 791 -35.59 40.06 -8.49
CA PHE A 791 -36.89 40.60 -8.06
C PHE A 791 -37.26 40.30 -6.60
N ILE A 792 -36.75 39.21 -6.02
CA ILE A 792 -37.15 38.75 -4.68
C ILE A 792 -36.01 38.91 -3.66
N ILE A 793 -34.78 38.56 -4.01
CA ILE A 793 -33.69 38.46 -3.03
C ILE A 793 -32.94 39.78 -2.84
N ILE A 794 -32.55 40.44 -3.92
CA ILE A 794 -31.75 41.67 -3.88
C ILE A 794 -32.59 42.91 -3.45
N PRO A 795 -33.83 43.11 -3.93
CA PRO A 795 -34.55 44.35 -3.62
C PRO A 795 -34.89 44.58 -2.14
N PRO A 796 -35.39 43.61 -1.35
CA PRO A 796 -35.75 43.84 0.05
C PRO A 796 -34.61 44.37 0.94
N PRO A 797 -33.39 43.78 0.97
CA PRO A 797 -32.30 44.31 1.77
C PRO A 797 -31.87 45.71 1.31
N ILE A 798 -31.81 45.99 0.00
CA ILE A 798 -31.45 47.32 -0.51
C ILE A 798 -32.48 48.37 -0.09
N ILE A 799 -33.78 48.07 -0.20
CA ILE A 799 -34.86 48.99 0.19
C ILE A 799 -34.82 49.26 1.70
N LEU A 800 -34.68 48.23 2.52
CA LEU A 800 -34.66 48.36 3.98
C LEU A 800 -33.38 49.01 4.52
N LEU A 801 -32.23 48.82 3.85
CA LEU A 801 -30.99 49.51 4.19
C LEU A 801 -31.04 50.97 3.78
N SER A 802 -31.57 51.31 2.60
CA SER A 802 -31.56 52.69 2.08
C SER A 802 -32.53 53.64 2.77
N GLU A 803 -33.67 53.15 3.30
CA GLU A 803 -34.70 53.99 3.93
C GLU A 803 -34.16 54.93 5.02
N PRO A 804 -33.41 54.47 6.04
CA PRO A 804 -32.98 55.33 7.14
C PRO A 804 -31.88 56.31 6.70
N PHE A 805 -31.05 55.91 5.74
CA PHE A 805 -30.04 56.79 5.13
C PHE A 805 -30.69 57.94 4.36
N ILE A 806 -31.72 57.65 3.55
CA ILE A 806 -32.45 58.66 2.78
C ILE A 806 -33.14 59.67 3.71
N VAL A 807 -33.65 59.23 4.87
CA VAL A 807 -34.25 60.13 5.88
C VAL A 807 -33.20 61.07 6.47
N ARG A 808 -32.04 60.55 6.87
CA ARG A 808 -30.96 61.35 7.46
C ARG A 808 -30.38 62.34 6.47
N ILE A 809 -30.16 61.93 5.22
CA ILE A 809 -29.64 62.78 4.15
C ILE A 809 -30.64 63.91 3.84
N ASN A 810 -31.93 63.61 3.72
CA ASN A 810 -32.95 64.63 3.46
C ASN A 810 -33.11 65.61 4.63
N GLY A 811 -32.98 65.14 5.88
CA GLY A 811 -33.00 65.99 7.07
C GLY A 811 -31.75 66.84 7.24
N ALA A 812 -30.57 66.32 6.86
CA ALA A 812 -29.29 67.03 6.95
C ALA A 812 -29.09 68.08 5.84
N LEU A 813 -29.63 67.84 4.64
CA LEU A 813 -29.39 68.68 3.46
C LEU A 813 -30.50 69.72 3.15
N ASN A 814 -31.58 69.81 3.94
CA ASN A 814 -32.70 70.75 3.73
C ASN A 814 -33.13 70.88 2.24
N ILE A 815 -33.18 69.75 1.53
CA ILE A 815 -33.34 69.72 0.07
C ILE A 815 -34.75 70.22 -0.31
N LYS A 816 -34.82 71.32 -1.09
CA LYS A 816 -36.08 71.79 -1.70
C LYS A 816 -36.70 70.66 -2.54
N ARG A 817 -38.01 70.46 -2.42
CA ARG A 817 -38.76 69.39 -3.13
C ARG A 817 -38.69 69.61 -4.65
N ASN A 818 -37.87 68.83 -5.34
CA ASN A 818 -37.86 68.68 -6.80
C ASN A 818 -38.79 67.52 -7.22
N ALA A 819 -39.15 67.42 -8.50
CA ALA A 819 -40.08 66.39 -8.99
C ALA A 819 -39.63 64.95 -8.65
N VAL A 820 -38.33 64.68 -8.68
CA VAL A 820 -37.75 63.37 -8.33
C VAL A 820 -37.89 63.08 -6.83
N THR A 821 -37.58 64.04 -5.95
CA THR A 821 -37.74 63.86 -4.49
C THR A 821 -39.22 63.78 -4.09
N TYR A 822 -40.12 64.45 -4.81
CA TYR A 822 -41.57 64.30 -4.61
C TYR A 822 -42.08 62.91 -4.99
N ASN A 823 -41.67 62.37 -6.14
CA ASN A 823 -42.06 61.02 -6.56
C ASN A 823 -41.50 59.95 -5.62
N LEU A 824 -40.24 60.08 -5.17
CA LEU A 824 -39.62 59.19 -4.20
C LEU A 824 -40.34 59.26 -2.84
N HIS A 825 -40.70 60.46 -2.39
CA HIS A 825 -41.49 60.67 -1.17
C HIS A 825 -42.90 60.05 -1.30
N ARG A 826 -43.57 60.19 -2.44
CA ARG A 826 -44.88 59.59 -2.70
C ARG A 826 -44.82 58.06 -2.67
N LEU A 827 -43.80 57.47 -3.29
CA LEU A 827 -43.57 56.03 -3.27
C LEU A 827 -43.29 55.54 -1.83
N ARG A 828 -42.43 56.26 -1.10
CA ARG A 828 -42.14 56.00 0.31
C ARG A 828 -43.39 56.04 1.18
N MET A 829 -44.26 57.05 1.02
CA MET A 829 -45.50 57.15 1.78
C MET A 829 -46.48 56.00 1.50
N LYS A 830 -46.46 55.43 0.29
CA LYS A 830 -47.23 54.21 -0.03
C LYS A 830 -46.64 52.95 0.61
N LEU A 831 -45.32 52.86 0.69
CA LEU A 831 -44.59 51.73 1.30
C LEU A 831 -44.46 51.84 2.83
N LYS A 832 -44.75 53.01 3.42
CA LYS A 832 -44.56 53.29 4.84
C LYS A 832 -45.20 52.24 5.77
N PRO A 833 -46.47 51.82 5.59
CA PRO A 833 -47.06 50.79 6.47
C PRO A 833 -46.31 49.45 6.44
N PHE A 834 -45.74 49.10 5.28
CA PHE A 834 -44.95 47.88 5.10
C PHE A 834 -43.56 48.03 5.72
N LEU A 835 -42.88 49.16 5.50
CA LEU A 835 -41.58 49.47 6.09
C LEU A 835 -41.64 49.56 7.63
N ASP A 836 -42.68 50.19 8.17
CA ASP A 836 -42.90 50.31 9.62
C ASP A 836 -43.14 48.93 10.27
N SER A 837 -43.71 47.96 9.54
CA SER A 837 -43.86 46.58 10.04
C SER A 837 -42.51 45.86 10.18
N PHE A 838 -41.55 46.10 9.27
CA PHE A 838 -40.19 45.54 9.34
C PHE A 838 -39.28 46.28 10.34
N GLN A 839 -39.36 47.60 10.37
CA GLN A 839 -38.41 48.45 11.10
C GLN A 839 -38.90 48.89 12.48
N GLY A 840 -40.20 48.76 12.77
CA GLY A 840 -40.84 49.33 13.95
C GLY A 840 -40.38 48.78 15.30
N CYS A 841 -39.69 47.63 15.32
CA CYS A 841 -39.13 47.05 16.55
C CYS A 841 -37.73 47.58 16.91
N PHE A 842 -37.06 48.28 15.98
CA PHE A 842 -35.74 48.85 16.17
C PHE A 842 -35.81 50.30 16.66
N LYS A 843 -34.77 50.76 17.36
CA LYS A 843 -34.59 52.18 17.71
C LYS A 843 -34.49 53.00 16.43
N ASP A 844 -34.94 54.25 16.46
CA ASP A 844 -34.97 55.12 15.28
C ASP A 844 -33.61 55.28 14.60
N ASN A 845 -32.53 55.28 15.37
CA ASN A 845 -31.16 55.38 14.85
C ASN A 845 -30.61 54.09 14.24
N TYR A 846 -31.28 52.95 14.43
CA TYR A 846 -30.82 51.62 14.04
C TYR A 846 -31.84 50.86 13.19
N ARG A 847 -32.79 51.57 12.55
CA ARG A 847 -33.80 50.96 11.65
C ARG A 847 -33.21 50.20 10.46
N CYS A 848 -31.95 50.48 10.08
CA CYS A 848 -31.24 49.75 9.02
C CYS A 848 -30.94 48.29 9.38
N PHE A 849 -30.99 47.92 10.66
CA PHE A 849 -30.77 46.55 11.10
C PHE A 849 -31.76 45.57 10.47
N ALA A 850 -33.00 45.98 10.17
CA ALA A 850 -33.96 45.14 9.44
C ALA A 850 -33.38 44.62 8.11
N GLY A 851 -32.71 45.50 7.34
CA GLY A 851 -32.04 45.12 6.09
C GLY A 851 -30.73 44.35 6.31
N LEU A 852 -29.99 44.65 7.38
CA LEU A 852 -28.77 43.91 7.75
C LEU A 852 -29.07 42.44 8.07
N PHE A 853 -30.16 42.13 8.75
CA PHE A 853 -30.55 40.75 9.02
C PHE A 853 -30.79 39.94 7.73
N LEU A 854 -31.42 40.53 6.70
CA LEU A 854 -31.57 39.88 5.39
C LEU A 854 -30.21 39.71 4.69
N LEU A 855 -29.32 40.70 4.79
CA LEU A 855 -27.95 40.62 4.27
C LEU A 855 -27.13 39.51 4.96
N TYR A 856 -27.29 39.34 6.28
CA TYR A 856 -26.60 38.28 7.03
C TYR A 856 -26.99 36.89 6.54
N HIS A 857 -28.25 36.66 6.15
CA HIS A 857 -28.65 35.39 5.51
C HIS A 857 -27.86 35.15 4.22
N ILE A 858 -27.73 36.16 3.35
CA ILE A 858 -26.96 36.04 2.10
C ILE A 858 -25.50 35.66 2.40
N LEU A 859 -24.85 36.37 3.33
CA LEU A 859 -23.44 36.12 3.66
C LEU A 859 -23.21 34.70 4.21
N ILE A 860 -24.08 34.23 5.10
CA ILE A 860 -23.95 32.89 5.69
C ILE A 860 -24.21 31.80 4.65
N VAL A 861 -25.25 31.94 3.81
CA VAL A 861 -25.60 30.93 2.80
C VAL A 861 -24.59 30.92 1.62
N LEU A 862 -23.84 32.00 1.38
CA LEU A 862 -22.77 32.04 0.37
C LEU A 862 -21.49 31.29 0.77
N THR A 863 -21.26 31.02 2.05
CA THR A 863 -20.02 30.38 2.51
C THR A 863 -19.66 29.04 1.82
N PRO A 864 -20.63 28.13 1.50
CA PRO A 864 -20.34 26.89 0.77
C PRO A 864 -19.80 27.09 -0.66
N MET A 865 -19.99 28.28 -1.25
CA MET A 865 -19.48 28.60 -2.59
C MET A 865 -17.95 28.68 -2.62
N TYR A 866 -17.35 29.16 -1.52
CA TYR A 866 -15.91 29.37 -1.43
C TYR A 866 -15.20 28.21 -0.71
N PHE A 867 -15.90 27.55 0.21
CA PHE A 867 -15.34 26.49 1.04
C PHE A 867 -16.32 25.31 1.07
N SER A 868 -15.86 24.12 0.69
CA SER A 868 -16.71 22.92 0.68
C SER A 868 -17.38 22.69 2.05
N GLU A 869 -18.64 22.25 2.04
CA GLU A 869 -19.39 21.96 3.26
C GLU A 869 -18.68 20.92 4.13
N GLY A 870 -18.76 21.09 5.45
CA GLY A 870 -18.14 20.17 6.42
C GLY A 870 -16.61 20.24 6.53
N THR A 871 -15.96 21.15 5.79
CA THR A 871 -14.52 21.39 5.93
C THR A 871 -14.21 22.35 7.08
N PHE A 872 -13.01 22.23 7.64
CA PHE A 872 -12.48 23.15 8.67
C PHE A 872 -12.71 24.62 8.30
N TRP A 873 -12.31 25.03 7.08
CA TRP A 873 -12.43 26.41 6.63
C TRP A 873 -13.88 26.91 6.52
N ASN A 874 -14.82 26.06 6.08
CA ASN A 874 -16.24 26.44 6.02
C ASN A 874 -16.78 26.73 7.42
N ILE A 875 -16.50 25.85 8.39
CA ILE A 875 -16.95 25.99 9.78
C ILE A 875 -16.33 27.23 10.43
N THR A 876 -15.03 27.44 10.26
CA THR A 876 -14.31 28.59 10.83
C THR A 876 -14.83 29.91 10.28
N ILE A 877 -15.09 30.03 8.98
CA ILE A 877 -15.57 31.27 8.36
C ILE A 877 -17.02 31.59 8.75
N LYS A 878 -17.88 30.59 8.87
CA LYS A 878 -19.21 30.79 9.47
C LYS A 878 -19.09 31.27 10.91
N GLY A 879 -18.14 30.72 11.67
CA GLY A 879 -17.86 31.12 13.05
C GLY A 879 -17.40 32.58 13.16
N THR A 880 -16.49 33.01 12.29
CA THR A 880 -16.03 34.41 12.26
C THR A 880 -17.15 35.36 11.83
N LEU A 881 -17.97 35.00 10.83
CA LEU A 881 -19.14 35.81 10.44
C LEU A 881 -20.15 35.94 11.59
N LEU A 882 -20.50 34.84 12.25
CA LEU A 882 -21.42 34.85 13.40
C LEU A 882 -20.87 35.68 14.56
N PHE A 883 -19.56 35.60 14.83
CA PHE A 883 -18.90 36.43 15.82
C PHE A 883 -18.95 37.92 15.47
N LEU A 884 -18.70 38.29 14.21
CA LEU A 884 -18.80 39.68 13.74
C LEU A 884 -20.24 40.21 13.85
N ILE A 885 -21.24 39.40 13.50
CA ILE A 885 -22.66 39.74 13.66
C ILE A 885 -23.00 39.96 15.14
N LEU A 886 -22.53 39.07 16.02
CA LEU A 886 -22.72 39.20 17.47
C LEU A 886 -22.05 40.46 18.02
N LEU A 887 -20.81 40.75 17.61
CA LEU A 887 -20.07 41.94 18.02
C LEU A 887 -20.82 43.22 17.61
N LEU A 888 -21.26 43.30 16.36
CA LEU A 888 -22.01 44.45 15.84
C LEU A 888 -23.35 44.62 16.56
N HIS A 889 -24.07 43.52 16.83
CA HIS A 889 -25.32 43.54 17.60
C HIS A 889 -25.11 44.03 19.04
N CYS A 890 -24.09 43.55 19.74
CA CYS A 890 -23.78 43.97 21.11
C CYS A 890 -23.39 45.46 21.18
N LEU A 891 -22.59 45.96 20.22
CA LEU A 891 -22.19 47.37 20.14
C LEU A 891 -23.37 48.31 19.92
N CYS A 892 -24.32 47.95 19.04
CA CYS A 892 -25.44 48.82 18.69
C CYS A 892 -26.68 48.64 19.57
N SER A 893 -26.92 47.44 20.10
CA SER A 893 -28.14 47.07 20.85
C SER A 893 -29.42 47.64 20.18
N PRO A 894 -29.73 47.18 18.95
CA PRO A 894 -30.61 47.88 18.02
C PRO A 894 -32.10 47.84 18.38
N PHE A 895 -32.57 46.88 19.18
CA PHE A 895 -33.98 46.79 19.57
C PHE A 895 -34.38 47.86 20.59
N GLN A 896 -35.63 48.32 20.53
CA GLN A 896 -36.18 49.31 21.47
C GLN A 896 -36.26 48.77 22.90
N GLN A 897 -36.64 47.50 23.07
CA GLN A 897 -36.70 46.85 24.38
C GLN A 897 -35.39 46.09 24.67
N ASN A 898 -34.79 46.36 25.83
CA ASN A 898 -33.52 45.73 26.22
C ASN A 898 -33.61 44.20 26.31
N ILE A 899 -34.76 43.66 26.70
CA ILE A 899 -34.99 42.21 26.77
C ILE A 899 -34.76 41.54 25.39
N PHE A 900 -35.19 42.18 24.30
CA PHE A 900 -34.99 41.64 22.95
C PHE A 900 -33.52 41.70 22.50
N ASN A 901 -32.77 42.72 22.94
CA ASN A 901 -31.32 42.78 22.69
C ASN A 901 -30.59 41.61 23.37
N HIS A 902 -30.90 41.34 24.64
CA HIS A 902 -30.32 40.20 25.39
C HIS A 902 -30.70 38.85 24.76
N LEU A 903 -31.96 38.70 24.33
CA LEU A 903 -32.43 37.50 23.67
C LEU A 903 -31.69 37.24 22.36
N ASN A 904 -31.53 38.26 21.51
CA ASN A 904 -30.81 38.10 20.25
C ASN A 904 -29.32 37.76 20.50
N SER A 905 -28.68 38.38 21.49
CA SER A 905 -27.32 38.02 21.89
C SER A 905 -27.24 36.55 22.35
N PHE A 906 -28.20 36.08 23.15
CA PHE A 906 -28.27 34.68 23.58
C PHE A 906 -28.40 33.72 22.39
N LEU A 907 -29.30 33.99 21.43
CA LEU A 907 -29.48 33.16 20.24
C LEU A 907 -28.24 33.14 19.34
N LEU A 908 -27.57 34.28 19.16
CA LEU A 908 -26.33 34.37 18.39
C LEU A 908 -25.15 33.66 19.08
N ILE A 909 -25.02 33.76 20.41
CA ILE A 909 -24.03 32.99 21.18
C ILE A 909 -24.32 31.50 21.05
N ASN A 910 -25.58 31.09 21.13
CA ASN A 910 -25.98 29.70 20.95
C ASN A 910 -25.61 29.19 19.54
N LEU A 911 -25.91 29.94 18.46
CA LEU A 911 -25.47 29.59 17.10
C LEU A 911 -23.96 29.44 16.98
N LEU A 912 -23.20 30.35 17.60
CA LEU A 912 -21.74 30.30 17.60
C LEU A 912 -21.24 29.03 18.31
N LEU A 913 -21.80 28.68 19.47
CA LEU A 913 -21.47 27.45 20.20
C LEU A 913 -21.78 26.20 19.39
N ILE A 914 -22.95 26.13 18.76
CA ILE A 914 -23.33 24.98 17.93
C ILE A 914 -22.35 24.85 16.74
N ASN A 915 -21.96 25.95 16.08
CA ASN A 915 -20.97 25.92 15.00
C ASN A 915 -19.56 25.51 15.49
N MET A 916 -19.14 25.93 16.68
CA MET A 916 -17.85 25.50 17.26
C MET A 916 -17.85 24.02 17.65
N LEU A 917 -18.99 23.44 18.06
CA LEU A 917 -19.12 22.01 18.32
C LEU A 917 -18.97 21.17 17.04
N GLN A 918 -19.42 21.69 15.88
CA GLN A 918 -19.16 21.04 14.58
C GLN A 918 -17.66 20.90 14.30
N LEU A 919 -16.84 21.87 14.71
CA LEU A 919 -15.40 21.80 14.55
C LEU A 919 -14.80 20.63 15.34
N ALA A 920 -15.26 20.44 16.57
CA ALA A 920 -14.82 19.32 17.43
C ALA A 920 -15.25 17.96 16.88
N LEU A 921 -16.42 17.88 16.23
CA LEU A 921 -16.91 16.68 15.55
C LEU A 921 -16.10 16.32 14.30
N VAL A 922 -15.50 17.30 13.63
CA VAL A 922 -14.60 17.06 12.48
C VAL A 922 -13.21 16.60 12.95
N SER A 923 -12.79 16.95 14.17
CA SER A 923 -11.43 16.70 14.67
C SER A 923 -11.27 15.47 15.58
N THR A 924 -12.34 14.79 16.01
CA THR A 924 -12.25 13.73 17.02
C THR A 924 -12.82 12.38 16.54
N TYR A 925 -12.04 11.32 16.75
CA TYR A 925 -12.41 9.94 16.42
C TYR A 925 -13.07 9.24 17.64
N ASP A 926 -14.33 8.89 17.44
CA ASP A 926 -15.17 7.89 18.10
C ASP A 926 -15.71 8.10 19.54
N GLY A 927 -14.96 8.65 20.50
CA GLY A 927 -15.47 8.75 21.90
C GLY A 927 -16.31 10.00 22.19
N SER A 928 -15.86 11.15 21.69
CA SER A 928 -16.46 12.49 21.95
C SER A 928 -17.63 12.83 21.03
N VAL A 929 -17.85 12.05 19.97
CA VAL A 929 -18.87 12.32 18.93
C VAL A 929 -20.28 12.23 19.50
N LEU A 930 -20.57 11.21 20.33
CA LEU A 930 -21.87 11.03 20.97
C LEU A 930 -22.16 12.17 21.96
N VAL A 931 -21.17 12.54 22.78
CA VAL A 931 -21.28 13.61 23.78
C VAL A 931 -21.49 14.96 23.10
N ALA A 932 -20.70 15.26 22.06
CA ALA A 932 -20.86 16.46 21.25
C ALA A 932 -22.24 16.52 20.59
N GLY A 933 -22.74 15.38 20.06
CA GLY A 933 -24.09 15.27 19.51
C GLY A 933 -25.20 15.55 20.51
N ILE A 934 -25.10 15.03 21.75
CA ILE A 934 -26.07 15.29 22.82
C ILE A 934 -26.05 16.76 23.24
N ILE A 935 -24.86 17.34 23.42
CA ILE A 935 -24.71 18.77 23.76
C ILE A 935 -25.30 19.64 22.65
N GLN A 936 -25.04 19.28 21.40
CA GLN A 936 -25.59 19.99 20.23
C GLN A 936 -27.12 19.92 20.19
N LEU A 937 -27.70 18.74 20.46
CA LEU A 937 -29.15 18.56 20.55
C LEU A 937 -29.74 19.42 21.68
N ALA A 938 -29.09 19.44 22.85
CA ALA A 938 -29.50 20.26 23.98
C ALA A 938 -29.48 21.76 23.61
N LEU A 939 -28.41 22.23 22.96
CA LEU A 939 -28.29 23.62 22.53
C LEU A 939 -29.36 24.03 21.52
N MET A 940 -29.71 23.15 20.57
CA MET A 940 -30.83 23.38 19.65
C MET A 940 -32.18 23.38 20.36
N SER A 941 -32.38 22.59 21.40
CA SER A 941 -33.66 22.57 22.12
C SER A 941 -33.91 23.83 22.98
N LEU A 942 -32.86 24.52 23.43
CA LEU A 942 -32.95 25.67 24.36
C LEU A 942 -33.87 26.80 23.86
N PRO A 943 -33.76 27.29 22.61
CA PRO A 943 -34.65 28.34 22.11
C PRO A 943 -36.13 27.95 22.06
N LEU A 944 -36.43 26.65 21.85
CA LEU A 944 -37.81 26.16 21.83
C LEU A 944 -38.43 26.17 23.23
N ILE A 945 -37.66 25.75 24.24
CA ILE A 945 -38.08 25.81 25.65
C ILE A 945 -38.36 27.28 26.04
N TYR A 946 -37.47 28.20 25.63
CA TYR A 946 -37.68 29.62 25.85
C TYR A 946 -38.96 30.13 25.17
N LEU A 947 -39.20 29.76 23.90
CA LEU A 947 -40.41 30.16 23.17
C LEU A 947 -41.68 29.62 23.85
N LEU A 948 -41.64 28.38 24.35
CA LEU A 948 -42.72 27.78 25.14
C LEU A 948 -42.97 28.56 26.43
N CYS A 949 -41.93 28.89 27.20
CA CYS A 949 -42.04 29.70 28.41
C CYS A 949 -42.58 31.12 28.12
N TYR A 950 -42.14 31.74 27.02
CA TYR A 950 -42.59 33.07 26.62
C TYR A 950 -44.06 33.08 26.18
N THR A 951 -44.47 32.12 25.34
CA THR A 951 -45.85 32.01 24.83
C THR A 951 -46.83 31.61 25.93
N THR A 952 -46.46 30.67 26.82
CA THR A 952 -47.27 30.31 28.00
C THR A 952 -47.38 31.47 28.99
N GLY A 953 -46.29 32.20 29.26
CA GLY A 953 -46.32 33.41 30.08
C GLY A 953 -47.19 34.52 29.50
N TRP A 954 -47.16 34.71 28.18
CA TRP A 954 -48.02 35.67 27.48
C TRP A 954 -49.50 35.27 27.51
N LEU A 955 -49.81 34.00 27.29
CA LEU A 955 -51.18 33.46 27.37
C LEU A 955 -51.73 33.58 28.80
N CYS A 956 -50.95 33.22 29.82
CA CYS A 956 -51.34 33.38 31.22
C CYS A 956 -51.58 34.85 31.60
N LYS A 957 -50.72 35.77 31.14
CA LYS A 957 -50.90 37.21 31.39
C LYS A 957 -52.18 37.75 30.75
N ASN A 958 -52.48 37.35 29.51
CA ASN A 958 -53.70 37.77 28.83
C ASN A 958 -54.96 37.15 29.44
N TYR A 959 -54.90 35.88 29.87
CA TYR A 959 -56.00 35.20 30.56
C TYR A 959 -56.30 35.85 31.92
N CYS A 960 -55.26 36.18 32.70
CA CYS A 960 -55.41 36.90 33.97
C CYS A 960 -55.93 38.34 33.80
N VAL A 961 -55.53 39.05 32.74
CA VAL A 961 -56.02 40.41 32.43
C VAL A 961 -57.46 40.38 31.93
N GLN A 962 -57.87 39.37 31.17
CA GLN A 962 -59.28 39.16 30.78
C GLN A 962 -60.15 38.83 31.99
N ARG A 963 -59.67 37.99 32.92
CA ARG A 963 -60.38 37.67 34.16
C ARG A 963 -60.57 38.90 35.06
N ARG A 964 -59.55 39.76 35.19
CA ARG A 964 -59.67 41.05 35.90
C ARG A 964 -60.67 42.02 35.26
N ARG A 965 -60.79 42.07 33.93
CA ARG A 965 -61.81 42.91 33.27
C ARG A 965 -63.22 42.37 33.49
N TYR A 966 -63.38 41.05 33.50
CA TYR A 966 -64.68 40.41 33.76
C TYR A 966 -65.15 40.61 35.21
N GLU A 967 -64.23 40.68 36.18
CA GLU A 967 -64.54 41.02 37.58
C GLU A 967 -64.86 42.51 37.81
N ILE A 968 -64.32 43.42 36.97
CA ILE A 968 -64.59 44.87 37.06
C ILE A 968 -65.94 45.24 36.40
N ASP A 969 -66.30 44.61 35.28
CA ASP A 969 -67.59 44.84 34.60
C ASP A 969 -68.79 44.32 35.42
N HIS A 970 -68.60 43.36 36.35
CA HIS A 970 -69.68 42.88 37.23
C HIS A 970 -69.99 43.78 38.44
N HIS A 971 -69.22 44.85 38.66
CA HIS A 971 -69.45 45.80 39.75
C HIS A 971 -69.91 47.19 39.30
N ALA A 972 -70.12 47.41 37.99
CA ALA A 972 -70.36 48.74 37.44
C ALA A 972 -71.62 48.92 36.57
N ASP A 973 -72.54 47.94 36.49
CA ASP A 973 -73.81 48.09 35.78
C ASP A 973 -75.00 47.97 36.75
N GLY A 974 -75.31 49.10 37.40
CA GLY A 974 -76.60 49.44 37.96
C GLY A 974 -77.02 50.81 37.40
N ASP A 975 -78.00 50.77 36.51
CA ASP A 975 -78.88 51.85 36.03
C ASP A 975 -78.40 52.84 34.93
N GLU A 976 -79.30 52.94 33.94
CA GLU A 976 -79.56 54.00 32.95
C GLU A 976 -78.72 54.09 31.65
N PHE A 977 -79.24 53.41 30.62
CA PHE A 977 -79.36 53.93 29.25
C PHE A 977 -80.77 54.57 29.08
N PRO A 978 -81.11 55.32 28.00
CA PRO A 978 -80.31 55.72 26.82
C PRO A 978 -80.55 57.18 26.31
N ALA A 979 -79.68 57.68 25.41
CA ALA A 979 -80.11 58.37 24.18
C ALA A 979 -78.93 58.69 23.24
N ARG A 980 -78.87 57.99 22.10
CA ARG A 980 -78.36 58.58 20.85
C ARG A 980 -79.47 59.47 20.30
N MET A 981 -79.14 60.69 19.83
CA MET A 981 -79.42 61.12 18.45
C MET A 981 -79.04 62.60 18.22
N ILE A 982 -78.64 62.86 16.97
CA ILE A 982 -78.51 64.13 16.23
C ILE A 982 -77.09 64.74 16.12
N PRO A 983 -76.61 64.96 14.87
CA PRO A 983 -75.31 65.51 14.52
C PRO A 983 -75.35 67.03 14.38
N GLY A 984 -74.23 67.71 14.59
CA GLY A 984 -74.16 69.14 14.29
C GLY A 984 -72.87 69.81 14.71
N LEU A 985 -72.20 70.34 13.69
CA LEU A 985 -71.64 71.69 13.65
C LEU A 985 -70.45 72.08 14.57
N LEU A 986 -69.42 72.52 13.84
CA LEU A 986 -68.70 73.78 14.01
C LEU A 986 -67.59 73.88 15.07
N GLU A 987 -66.52 74.54 14.60
CA GLU A 987 -65.53 75.30 15.36
C GLU A 987 -64.60 74.49 16.29
N SER A 988 -63.35 74.85 16.50
CA SER A 988 -62.47 75.84 15.90
C SER A 988 -61.08 75.56 16.49
N TYR A 989 -60.05 75.90 15.72
CA TYR A 989 -58.80 76.51 16.18
C TYR A 989 -57.90 75.85 17.25
N ASN A 990 -56.61 75.89 16.91
CA ASN A 990 -55.45 76.11 17.77
C ASN A 990 -54.97 74.92 18.62
N THR A 991 -53.67 74.68 18.84
CA THR A 991 -52.40 75.34 18.46
C THR A 991 -51.29 74.37 18.86
N PHE A 992 -50.15 74.47 18.18
CA PHE A 992 -48.78 74.19 18.65
C PHE A 992 -48.57 73.67 20.09
N ASN A 993 -47.91 72.51 20.19
CA ASN A 993 -46.48 72.44 20.52
C ASN A 993 -45.88 71.11 20.04
#